data_AF-A0A9D5CNM5-F1
#
_entry.id   AF-A0A9D5CNM5-F1
#
_cell.length_a   1.000
_cell.length_b   1.000
_cell.length_c   1.000
_cell.angle_alpha   90.00
_cell.angle_beta   90.00
_cell.angle_gamma   90.00
#
_symmetry.space_group_name_H-M   'P 1'
#
loop_
_entity.id
_entity.type
_entity.pdbx_description
1 polymer ?
#
loop_
_entity_poly.entity_id
_entity_poly.type
_entity_poly.pdbx_seq_one_letter_code
_entity_poly.pdbx_strand_id
1 'polypeptide(L)'
;MNIIKHFSSKQRSAPPTSKPILPHRKQSINSQPPQKPLTTTSPPPSSKQTTQPNSISNSMLFKVASDQKKGSDELTTTINPDVVQLLRANSQRNSSEDRIEWLQSQIIGGNNVEFETPFGRRTLTYADHTASGRCLQFIEDYILEKVLPSYGNTHTDDSYVGKKTTNLSHKATEFIKKCMGGGPDDAIIFCGSGTTAAIKRLQEVMGIAVNPVMRERMLECMKKEERWVVFIGPYEHHSNILSWRQSLAEVVEIGLNDDGLIDIEALERELKSPQYAQRRMLGSFSACSNITGIITDTRLLARLLHQHGAFACFDFAASGPYVEINMKSGDKDGYDAVYLSPHKFVGGPGTPGVLLMNKSLYRLGSLPPSTCGGGTVAYVNGFKEKDTLYYDNIEEREDAGTPQIIQKIRAALVFYVKEYVGYELIDIHESFYIETALRRLLPNPNIRVLGNTKTKRLPILSFLVYPGTHASRDDIDFDYGPRESFLNGGWNKKGQPLNGRFVAKLLNDLFGIQACGGWACAGPYGHHLLDVDENLSLGIRSVIEKGYKGMKPGWTRISFAYYMPKEEFAFIMAAIEFIGTFGYRFLPLYNFQWESGDWTFNQRAFKYHLMEAELSLASRGLFVGDGGDGAERDRLSGALTRIESALIQMDLNLGNDMKHGGKTQKFRKYLENAKRLALSLPDEPPRNTVPEEILLTMKLVK
;
A
#
# COMPACT_ATOMS: atom_id res chain seq x y z
N MET A 1 -3.32 58.06 0.30
CA MET A 1 -2.84 58.32 1.68
C MET A 1 -1.98 57.12 2.08
N ASN A 2 -0.67 57.19 2.37
CA ASN A 2 0.20 58.25 2.93
C ASN A 2 0.07 58.42 4.47
N ILE A 3 1.20 58.71 5.14
CA ILE A 3 1.42 58.98 6.59
C ILE A 3 1.52 57.69 7.46
N ILE A 4 2.70 57.18 7.92
CA ILE A 4 3.72 57.68 8.92
C ILE A 4 3.37 57.20 10.37
N LYS A 5 4.24 56.86 11.35
CA LYS A 5 5.70 57.04 11.67
C LYS A 5 6.30 55.67 12.14
N HIS A 6 7.57 55.25 12.02
CA HIS A 6 8.92 55.84 12.16
C HIS A 6 9.56 55.80 13.57
N PHE A 7 10.52 54.89 13.78
CA PHE A 7 11.86 55.06 14.41
C PHE A 7 12.70 53.84 13.93
N SER A 8 13.86 53.91 13.26
CA SER A 8 15.03 54.80 13.29
C SER A 8 15.92 54.57 14.53
N SER A 9 17.26 54.43 14.43
CA SER A 9 18.12 54.97 13.38
C SER A 9 19.54 54.35 13.23
N LYS A 10 20.05 54.32 11.99
CA LYS A 10 21.46 54.67 11.57
C LYS A 10 22.63 53.73 11.99
N GLN A 11 23.80 53.70 11.33
CA GLN A 11 24.32 54.50 10.19
C GLN A 11 25.36 53.72 9.33
N ARG A 12 25.32 53.93 7.99
CA ARG A 12 26.40 54.19 6.98
C ARG A 12 27.85 53.64 7.16
N SER A 13 28.69 53.42 6.13
CA SER A 13 28.72 53.94 4.73
C SER A 13 29.36 52.97 3.70
N ALA A 14 29.41 53.36 2.41
CA ALA A 14 29.78 52.57 1.22
C ALA A 14 31.31 52.57 0.86
N PRO A 15 31.78 51.81 -0.17
CA PRO A 15 33.21 51.56 -0.50
C PRO A 15 33.80 52.53 -1.55
N PRO A 16 35.02 52.28 -2.11
CA PRO A 16 35.07 51.68 -3.47
C PRO A 16 36.35 50.88 -3.90
N THR A 17 36.20 50.08 -4.97
CA THR A 17 37.16 49.74 -6.08
C THR A 17 38.64 49.36 -5.85
N SER A 18 39.09 48.21 -6.41
CA SER A 18 39.94 48.12 -7.63
C SER A 18 40.61 46.73 -7.84
N LYS A 19 41.19 46.50 -9.04
CA LYS A 19 41.97 45.31 -9.52
C LYS A 19 43.29 45.83 -10.15
N PRO A 20 44.22 44.97 -10.65
CA PRO A 20 44.86 43.79 -10.06
C PRO A 20 46.41 43.89 -10.13
N ILE A 21 47.16 42.93 -9.58
CA ILE A 21 48.63 42.81 -9.83
C ILE A 21 49.01 41.36 -10.17
N LEU A 22 49.81 41.19 -11.22
CA LEU A 22 50.55 39.98 -11.59
C LEU A 22 52.04 40.17 -11.24
N PRO A 23 52.78 39.07 -11.05
CA PRO A 23 53.98 38.94 -11.89
C PRO A 23 54.20 37.54 -12.50
N HIS A 24 54.97 37.51 -13.58
CA HIS A 24 55.55 36.29 -14.18
C HIS A 24 56.59 35.65 -13.22
N ARG A 25 56.99 34.38 -13.38
CA ARG A 25 57.97 33.95 -14.41
C ARG A 25 57.99 32.43 -14.65
N LYS A 26 58.52 32.03 -15.81
CA LYS A 26 58.72 30.64 -16.26
C LYS A 26 59.90 29.98 -15.54
N GLN A 27 59.85 28.65 -15.38
CA GLN A 27 60.94 27.77 -15.83
C GLN A 27 60.45 26.34 -16.09
N SER A 28 61.23 25.56 -16.83
CA SER A 28 60.90 24.25 -17.40
C SER A 28 61.97 23.23 -17.05
N ILE A 29 61.63 21.93 -16.99
CA ILE A 29 62.57 20.82 -17.22
C ILE A 29 61.78 19.56 -17.64
N ASN A 30 62.40 18.72 -18.47
CA ASN A 30 61.85 17.45 -18.96
C ASN A 30 62.17 16.27 -18.03
N SER A 31 61.33 15.24 -18.03
CA SER A 31 61.78 13.84 -18.06
C SER A 31 60.62 12.90 -18.47
N GLN A 32 60.95 11.77 -19.10
CA GLN A 32 60.03 10.70 -19.49
C GLN A 32 60.50 9.34 -18.90
N PRO A 33 59.67 8.27 -18.93
CA PRO A 33 59.78 7.15 -17.98
C PRO A 33 60.56 5.91 -18.50
N PRO A 34 60.87 4.94 -17.62
CA PRO A 34 61.46 3.65 -17.97
C PRO A 34 60.44 2.51 -18.20
N GLN A 35 60.97 1.39 -18.72
CA GLN A 35 60.30 0.12 -19.07
C GLN A 35 61.30 -1.05 -18.76
N LYS A 36 60.96 -2.34 -18.66
CA LYS A 36 59.74 -3.14 -18.96
C LYS A 36 59.66 -4.33 -17.94
N PRO A 37 58.69 -5.26 -17.98
CA PRO A 37 58.44 -6.24 -16.90
C PRO A 37 59.31 -7.52 -17.02
N LEU A 38 59.11 -8.46 -16.08
CA LEU A 38 59.56 -9.86 -16.18
C LEU A 38 58.41 -10.86 -15.98
N THR A 39 58.63 -12.10 -16.43
CA THR A 39 57.63 -13.18 -16.57
C THR A 39 58.19 -14.56 -16.22
N THR A 40 57.42 -15.41 -15.54
CA THR A 40 57.51 -16.89 -15.45
C THR A 40 56.22 -17.37 -14.72
N THR A 41 55.49 -18.48 -14.94
CA THR A 41 55.68 -19.87 -15.45
C THR A 41 56.42 -20.82 -14.49
N SER A 42 55.98 -22.05 -14.16
CA SER A 42 54.71 -22.81 -14.38
C SER A 42 54.64 -24.03 -13.37
N PRO A 43 53.96 -25.20 -13.54
CA PRO A 43 53.15 -25.78 -12.43
C PRO A 43 53.57 -27.17 -11.83
N PRO A 44 52.84 -28.33 -11.91
CA PRO A 44 52.38 -29.06 -10.70
C PRO A 44 52.64 -30.60 -10.66
N PRO A 45 52.13 -31.30 -9.63
CA PRO A 45 51.50 -32.64 -9.78
C PRO A 45 50.14 -32.74 -9.02
N SER A 46 49.03 -33.35 -9.51
CA SER A 46 48.76 -34.75 -9.95
C SER A 46 48.89 -35.78 -8.80
N SER A 47 48.01 -36.77 -8.58
CA SER A 47 46.90 -37.36 -9.38
C SER A 47 45.81 -37.94 -8.40
N LYS A 48 44.88 -38.91 -8.63
CA LYS A 48 44.74 -39.98 -9.65
C LYS A 48 43.30 -40.48 -9.95
N GLN A 49 42.91 -41.68 -9.49
CA GLN A 49 41.78 -42.55 -9.94
C GLN A 49 41.19 -43.35 -8.71
N THR A 50 40.15 -44.21 -8.73
CA THR A 50 39.61 -45.10 -9.79
C THR A 50 38.20 -45.71 -9.49
N THR A 51 37.39 -45.97 -10.55
CA THR A 51 36.39 -47.06 -10.78
C THR A 51 35.05 -47.24 -10.02
N GLN A 52 34.06 -47.74 -10.80
CA GLN A 52 32.70 -48.27 -10.52
C GLN A 52 32.76 -49.83 -10.35
N PRO A 53 31.68 -50.71 -10.37
CA PRO A 53 30.25 -50.47 -10.72
C PRO A 53 29.10 -51.30 -10.05
N ASN A 54 27.87 -50.97 -10.47
CA ASN A 54 26.64 -51.80 -10.61
C ASN A 54 25.96 -52.52 -9.41
N SER A 55 24.68 -52.16 -9.17
CA SER A 55 23.52 -53.08 -9.32
C SER A 55 22.19 -52.30 -9.32
N ILE A 56 21.06 -52.94 -9.69
CA ILE A 56 19.77 -52.31 -9.96
C ILE A 56 18.66 -52.88 -9.06
N SER A 57 17.84 -52.02 -8.45
CA SER A 57 16.44 -52.34 -8.09
C SER A 57 15.61 -51.05 -7.90
N ASN A 58 14.30 -51.12 -8.15
CA ASN A 58 13.40 -49.96 -8.10
C ASN A 58 12.85 -49.68 -6.70
N SER A 59 13.02 -48.43 -6.22
CA SER A 59 12.08 -47.78 -5.31
C SER A 59 12.13 -46.25 -5.49
N MET A 60 11.27 -45.72 -6.37
CA MET A 60 11.00 -44.29 -6.43
C MET A 60 10.16 -43.83 -5.23
N LEU A 61 10.16 -42.51 -5.00
CA LEU A 61 9.47 -41.76 -3.92
C LEU A 61 10.17 -41.81 -2.54
N PHE A 62 10.12 -40.67 -1.84
CA PHE A 62 10.62 -40.45 -0.47
C PHE A 62 12.14 -40.59 -0.19
N LYS A 63 13.01 -39.89 -0.95
CA LYS A 63 14.33 -39.44 -0.41
C LYS A 63 14.98 -38.26 -1.16
N VAL A 64 14.53 -37.04 -0.86
CA VAL A 64 15.22 -35.76 -1.26
C VAL A 64 15.25 -34.75 -0.11
N ALA A 65 14.39 -34.88 0.91
CA ALA A 65 14.16 -33.85 1.94
C ALA A 65 15.14 -33.84 3.15
N SER A 66 16.24 -34.60 3.13
CA SER A 66 17.14 -34.76 4.29
C SER A 66 18.39 -33.86 4.27
N ASP A 67 18.94 -33.56 3.09
CA ASP A 67 20.38 -33.22 3.00
C ASP A 67 20.68 -31.71 2.99
N GLN A 68 19.66 -30.84 2.92
CA GLN A 68 19.84 -29.40 3.14
C GLN A 68 20.02 -29.02 4.63
N LYS A 69 19.81 -29.96 5.57
CA LYS A 69 19.71 -29.67 7.01
C LYS A 69 21.05 -29.67 7.78
N LYS A 70 22.17 -29.43 7.10
CA LYS A 70 23.53 -29.33 7.69
C LYS A 70 24.29 -28.04 7.36
N GLY A 71 23.72 -27.14 6.55
CA GLY A 71 24.32 -25.83 6.25
C GLY A 71 23.82 -24.67 7.14
N SER A 72 22.99 -24.96 8.15
CA SER A 72 22.22 -23.96 8.91
C SER A 72 22.92 -23.42 10.17
N ASP A 73 23.90 -24.16 10.71
CA ASP A 73 24.22 -24.07 12.14
C ASP A 73 25.46 -23.21 12.46
N GLU A 74 26.22 -22.76 11.46
CA GLU A 74 27.39 -21.88 11.65
C GLU A 74 27.09 -20.37 11.44
N LEU A 75 25.88 -20.01 11.02
CA LEU A 75 25.51 -18.61 10.67
C LEU A 75 24.63 -17.88 11.73
N THR A 76 24.44 -18.46 12.92
CA THR A 76 23.47 -17.95 13.91
C THR A 76 23.99 -16.90 14.90
N THR A 77 25.25 -16.47 14.80
CA THR A 77 25.95 -15.68 15.83
C THR A 77 25.71 -14.17 15.78
N THR A 78 24.96 -13.64 14.80
CA THR A 78 25.13 -12.24 14.36
C THR A 78 23.97 -11.27 14.62
N ILE A 79 22.80 -11.71 15.08
CA ILE A 79 21.76 -10.86 15.71
C ILE A 79 21.68 -11.26 17.19
N ASN A 80 21.29 -10.34 18.11
CA ASN A 80 21.37 -10.61 19.56
C ASN A 80 20.73 -11.98 19.89
N PRO A 81 21.52 -12.97 20.38
CA PRO A 81 21.09 -14.36 20.43
C PRO A 81 19.79 -14.51 21.22
N ASP A 82 19.64 -13.80 22.33
CA ASP A 82 18.44 -13.83 23.18
C ASP A 82 17.14 -13.62 22.40
N VAL A 83 17.10 -12.70 21.44
CA VAL A 83 15.86 -12.33 20.70
C VAL A 83 15.52 -13.38 19.65
N VAL A 84 16.53 -13.82 18.89
CA VAL A 84 16.38 -14.88 17.89
C VAL A 84 16.08 -16.22 18.56
N GLN A 85 16.68 -16.46 19.73
CA GLN A 85 16.50 -17.67 20.53
C GLN A 85 15.14 -17.66 21.26
N LEU A 86 14.65 -16.54 21.79
CA LEU A 86 13.28 -16.43 22.30
C LEU A 86 12.27 -16.78 21.20
N LEU A 87 12.36 -16.12 20.05
CA LEU A 87 11.32 -16.22 19.02
C LEU A 87 11.43 -17.52 18.21
N ARG A 88 12.60 -18.18 18.14
CA ARG A 88 12.73 -19.57 17.65
C ARG A 88 12.32 -20.60 18.68
N ALA A 89 12.61 -20.42 19.97
CA ALA A 89 12.11 -21.30 21.02
C ALA A 89 10.57 -21.24 21.09
N ASN A 90 9.99 -20.04 20.90
CA ASN A 90 8.55 -19.87 20.79
C ASN A 90 8.01 -20.46 19.47
N SER A 91 8.61 -20.21 18.29
CA SER A 91 8.09 -20.79 17.04
C SER A 91 8.19 -22.32 16.95
N GLN A 92 8.98 -22.97 17.81
CA GLN A 92 9.03 -24.43 17.98
C GLN A 92 8.15 -24.97 19.13
N ARG A 93 7.47 -24.09 19.89
CA ARG A 93 6.61 -24.46 21.04
C ARG A 93 5.16 -23.98 20.91
N ASN A 94 4.96 -22.89 20.18
CA ASN A 94 3.68 -22.21 20.02
C ASN A 94 2.96 -22.73 18.78
N SER A 95 1.63 -22.80 18.86
CA SER A 95 0.76 -23.07 17.72
C SER A 95 0.77 -21.93 16.69
N SER A 96 0.11 -22.14 15.55
CA SER A 96 -0.16 -21.06 14.61
C SER A 96 -1.13 -20.01 15.16
N GLU A 97 -2.03 -20.39 16.07
CA GLU A 97 -3.00 -19.46 16.68
C GLU A 97 -2.29 -18.52 17.67
N ASP A 98 -1.43 -19.04 18.53
CA ASP A 98 -0.57 -18.27 19.45
C ASP A 98 0.24 -17.16 18.74
N ARG A 99 0.70 -17.43 17.50
CA ARG A 99 1.48 -16.46 16.71
C ARG A 99 0.62 -15.31 16.17
N ILE A 100 -0.65 -15.58 15.85
CA ILE A 100 -1.62 -14.57 15.46
C ILE A 100 -2.12 -13.78 16.67
N GLU A 101 -2.43 -14.45 17.79
CA GLU A 101 -2.82 -13.79 19.04
C GLU A 101 -1.72 -12.88 19.59
N TRP A 102 -0.45 -13.33 19.56
CA TRP A 102 0.69 -12.47 19.87
C TRP A 102 0.72 -11.23 18.98
N LEU A 103 0.62 -11.39 17.65
CA LEU A 103 0.67 -10.25 16.72
C LEU A 103 -0.49 -9.27 16.96
N GLN A 104 -1.70 -9.77 17.24
CA GLN A 104 -2.85 -8.96 17.65
C GLN A 104 -2.57 -8.19 18.95
N SER A 105 -1.96 -8.83 19.94
CA SER A 105 -1.62 -8.20 21.22
C SER A 105 -0.62 -7.05 21.08
N GLN A 106 0.21 -7.07 20.02
CA GLN A 106 1.21 -6.04 19.75
C GLN A 106 0.65 -4.80 19.02
N ILE A 107 -0.60 -4.81 18.52
CA ILE A 107 -1.13 -3.69 17.73
C ILE A 107 -1.36 -2.45 18.62
N ILE A 108 -0.58 -1.39 18.37
CA ILE A 108 -0.69 -0.14 19.13
C ILE A 108 -2.07 0.48 18.88
N GLY A 109 -2.81 0.67 19.98
CA GLY A 109 -4.18 1.17 19.95
C GLY A 109 -5.12 0.29 19.13
N GLY A 110 -5.01 -1.05 19.26
CA GLY A 110 -5.91 -2.02 18.65
C GLY A 110 -7.32 -1.99 19.26
N ASN A 111 -7.70 -3.02 20.03
CA ASN A 111 -9.06 -3.20 20.58
C ASN A 111 -9.62 -2.06 21.46
N ASN A 112 -8.78 -1.12 21.89
CA ASN A 112 -9.06 -0.18 22.98
C ASN A 112 -9.22 1.28 22.53
N VAL A 113 -9.04 1.59 21.23
CA VAL A 113 -9.24 2.96 20.73
C VAL A 113 -10.70 3.14 20.35
N GLU A 114 -11.34 4.11 20.99
CA GLU A 114 -12.69 4.57 20.65
C GLU A 114 -12.68 6.06 20.32
N PHE A 115 -13.58 6.50 19.45
CA PHE A 115 -13.72 7.89 19.04
C PHE A 115 -15.20 8.27 18.89
N GLU A 116 -15.49 9.56 18.99
CA GLU A 116 -16.87 10.06 18.87
C GLU A 116 -17.29 10.22 17.40
N THR A 117 -18.55 9.87 17.12
CA THR A 117 -19.17 9.98 15.79
C THR A 117 -20.51 10.72 15.90
N PRO A 118 -21.14 11.11 14.77
CA PRO A 118 -22.51 11.63 14.78
C PRO A 118 -23.57 10.73 15.44
N PHE A 119 -23.27 9.45 15.62
CA PHE A 119 -24.15 8.45 16.21
C PHE A 119 -23.60 7.90 17.54
N GLY A 120 -22.81 8.71 18.25
CA GLY A 120 -22.14 8.38 19.52
C GLY A 120 -20.82 7.61 19.32
N ARG A 121 -20.20 7.20 20.43
CA ARG A 121 -18.88 6.56 20.42
C ARG A 121 -18.80 5.28 19.60
N ARG A 122 -17.70 5.08 18.87
CA ARG A 122 -17.39 3.84 18.13
C ARG A 122 -15.97 3.35 18.41
N THR A 123 -15.80 2.04 18.53
CA THR A 123 -14.49 1.37 18.54
C THR A 123 -13.87 1.43 17.13
N LEU A 124 -12.60 1.85 17.05
CA LEU A 124 -11.85 1.92 15.79
C LEU A 124 -11.61 0.50 15.24
N THR A 125 -12.29 0.18 14.14
CA THR A 125 -12.17 -1.11 13.44
C THR A 125 -11.42 -0.87 12.13
N TYR A 126 -10.18 -1.35 12.01
CA TYR A 126 -9.28 -0.93 10.92
C TYR A 126 -9.33 -1.85 9.70
N ALA A 127 -9.69 -1.30 8.53
CA ALA A 127 -9.88 -2.06 7.29
C ALA A 127 -9.17 -1.46 6.06
N ASP A 128 -8.19 -0.54 6.22
CA ASP A 128 -7.43 0.04 5.10
C ASP A 128 -5.93 -0.32 5.11
N HIS A 129 -5.62 -1.56 5.51
CA HIS A 129 -4.26 -2.14 5.51
C HIS A 129 -3.54 -2.01 4.16
N THR A 130 -4.29 -1.98 3.05
CA THR A 130 -3.77 -1.73 1.68
C THR A 130 -3.10 -0.36 1.52
N ALA A 131 -3.48 0.64 2.33
CA ALA A 131 -2.86 1.95 2.36
C ALA A 131 -1.62 1.98 3.26
N SER A 132 -1.73 1.47 4.50
CA SER A 132 -0.64 1.39 5.48
C SER A 132 -0.92 0.31 6.52
N GLY A 133 0.13 -0.32 7.06
CA GLY A 133 0.01 -1.15 8.25
C GLY A 133 -0.12 -0.31 9.53
N ARG A 134 -0.51 -0.97 10.63
CA ARG A 134 -0.54 -0.42 12.00
C ARG A 134 0.81 -0.57 12.69
N CYS A 135 1.17 0.32 13.62
CA CYS A 135 2.40 0.17 14.43
C CYS A 135 2.30 -1.01 15.43
N LEU A 136 3.46 -1.54 15.83
CA LEU A 136 3.58 -2.67 16.76
C LEU A 136 4.43 -2.30 17.98
N GLN A 137 3.91 -2.57 19.19
CA GLN A 137 4.53 -2.22 20.47
C GLN A 137 5.95 -2.77 20.58
N PHE A 138 6.14 -4.08 20.34
CA PHE A 138 7.45 -4.74 20.21
C PHE A 138 8.49 -3.98 19.37
N ILE A 139 8.09 -3.33 18.26
CA ILE A 139 9.01 -2.62 17.36
C ILE A 139 9.36 -1.24 17.92
N GLU A 140 8.39 -0.53 18.49
CA GLU A 140 8.66 0.74 19.16
C GLU A 140 9.55 0.53 20.39
N ASP A 141 9.24 -0.46 21.23
CA ASP A 141 10.00 -0.80 22.44
C ASP A 141 11.45 -1.20 22.09
N TYR A 142 11.64 -2.02 21.06
CA TYR A 142 12.99 -2.38 20.61
C TYR A 142 13.79 -1.16 20.16
N ILE A 143 13.17 -0.22 19.43
CA ILE A 143 13.84 1.01 18.98
C ILE A 143 14.14 1.91 20.19
N LEU A 144 13.17 2.14 21.06
CA LEU A 144 13.27 2.98 22.27
C LEU A 144 14.32 2.46 23.27
N GLU A 145 14.39 1.15 23.50
CA GLU A 145 15.28 0.55 24.50
C GLU A 145 16.63 0.09 23.96
N LYS A 146 16.70 -0.44 22.73
CA LYS A 146 17.89 -1.16 22.24
C LYS A 146 18.67 -0.39 21.17
N VAL A 147 18.01 0.52 20.44
CA VAL A 147 18.63 1.34 19.38
C VAL A 147 18.98 2.73 19.90
N LEU A 148 17.98 3.54 20.26
CA LEU A 148 18.14 4.97 20.58
C LEU A 148 19.13 5.26 21.73
N PRO A 149 19.19 4.50 22.85
CA PRO A 149 20.08 4.81 23.98
C PRO A 149 21.58 4.65 23.66
N SER A 150 21.91 4.12 22.49
CA SER A 150 23.29 3.96 22.00
C SER A 150 23.45 4.37 20.53
N TYR A 151 22.57 5.26 20.05
CA TYR A 151 22.60 5.75 18.69
C TYR A 151 23.84 6.62 18.43
N GLY A 152 24.57 6.29 17.37
CA GLY A 152 25.63 7.11 16.78
C GLY A 152 25.42 7.20 15.27
N ASN A 153 25.99 8.21 14.62
CA ASN A 153 25.92 8.27 13.16
C ASN A 153 26.82 7.17 12.53
N THR A 154 26.46 6.67 11.36
CA THR A 154 27.33 5.75 10.62
C THR A 154 28.63 6.42 10.20
N HIS A 155 29.62 5.63 9.78
CA HIS A 155 30.95 6.11 9.38
C HIS A 155 31.73 6.78 10.54
N THR A 156 31.40 6.45 11.80
CA THR A 156 32.10 6.89 13.02
C THR A 156 32.50 5.71 13.92
N ASP A 157 33.00 4.65 13.27
CA ASP A 157 33.20 3.31 13.83
C ASP A 157 34.36 3.20 14.85
N ASP A 158 35.13 4.27 15.04
CA ASP A 158 36.04 4.43 16.18
C ASP A 158 35.30 4.51 17.52
N SER A 159 34.04 4.98 17.49
CA SER A 159 33.20 5.13 18.67
C SER A 159 32.31 3.90 18.91
N TYR A 160 32.05 3.56 20.19
CA TYR A 160 31.14 2.47 20.54
C TYR A 160 29.75 2.64 19.91
N VAL A 161 29.18 3.85 19.96
CA VAL A 161 27.84 4.16 19.46
C VAL A 161 27.75 4.15 17.94
N GLY A 162 28.74 4.73 17.24
CA GLY A 162 28.85 4.68 15.78
C GLY A 162 28.99 3.24 15.32
N LYS A 163 30.00 2.52 15.81
CA LYS A 163 30.25 1.12 15.47
C LYS A 163 29.05 0.21 15.72
N LYS A 164 28.38 0.35 16.87
CA LYS A 164 27.17 -0.43 17.19
C LYS A 164 26.03 -0.13 16.20
N THR A 165 25.86 1.14 15.84
CA THR A 165 24.78 1.59 14.96
C THR A 165 25.04 1.23 13.50
N THR A 166 26.28 1.36 12.99
CA THR A 166 26.72 0.84 11.69
C THR A 166 26.47 -0.66 11.58
N ASN A 167 26.88 -1.44 12.58
CA ASN A 167 26.66 -2.88 12.60
C ASN A 167 25.16 -3.26 12.60
N LEU A 168 24.30 -2.53 13.33
CA LEU A 168 22.85 -2.76 13.30
C LEU A 168 22.24 -2.39 11.93
N SER A 169 22.71 -1.31 11.31
CA SER A 169 22.31 -0.88 9.96
C SER A 169 22.66 -1.94 8.91
N HIS A 170 23.91 -2.45 8.91
CA HIS A 170 24.35 -3.47 7.95
C HIS A 170 23.59 -4.79 8.11
N LYS A 171 23.38 -5.24 9.35
CA LYS A 171 22.59 -6.46 9.63
C LYS A 171 21.13 -6.32 9.20
N ALA A 172 20.55 -5.13 9.32
CA ALA A 172 19.22 -4.84 8.81
C ALA A 172 19.18 -4.93 7.27
N THR A 173 20.18 -4.36 6.58
CA THR A 173 20.37 -4.46 5.13
C THR A 173 20.46 -5.93 4.66
N GLU A 174 21.39 -6.70 5.24
CA GLU A 174 21.61 -8.12 4.92
C GLU A 174 20.35 -8.97 5.14
N PHE A 175 19.66 -8.76 6.27
CA PHE A 175 18.46 -9.51 6.61
C PHE A 175 17.31 -9.24 5.62
N ILE A 176 17.03 -7.97 5.30
CA ILE A 176 15.99 -7.60 4.33
C ILE A 176 16.33 -8.17 2.94
N LYS A 177 17.58 -8.02 2.50
CA LYS A 177 18.06 -8.57 1.22
C LYS A 177 17.83 -10.08 1.13
N LYS A 178 18.16 -10.82 2.20
CA LYS A 178 17.94 -12.26 2.30
C LYS A 178 16.45 -12.64 2.28
N CYS A 179 15.59 -11.92 3.02
CA CYS A 179 14.14 -12.16 3.01
C CYS A 179 13.44 -11.78 1.70
N MET A 180 14.14 -11.09 0.79
CA MET A 180 13.70 -10.84 -0.58
C MET A 180 14.36 -11.79 -1.61
N GLY A 181 15.13 -12.78 -1.15
CA GLY A 181 15.87 -13.74 -2.00
C GLY A 181 17.03 -13.13 -2.79
N GLY A 182 17.54 -11.96 -2.38
CA GLY A 182 18.63 -11.26 -3.07
C GLY A 182 20.00 -11.92 -2.87
N GLY A 183 20.73 -12.13 -3.98
CA GLY A 183 22.03 -12.77 -4.02
C GLY A 183 23.23 -11.81 -4.04
N PRO A 184 24.45 -12.32 -4.34
CA PRO A 184 25.65 -11.50 -4.45
C PRO A 184 25.63 -10.57 -5.68
N ASP A 185 24.90 -10.95 -6.74
CA ASP A 185 24.74 -10.17 -7.98
C ASP A 185 23.63 -9.11 -7.91
N ASP A 186 22.93 -9.02 -6.77
CA ASP A 186 21.95 -7.99 -6.49
C ASP A 186 22.53 -6.86 -5.63
N ALA A 187 21.93 -5.68 -5.72
CA ALA A 187 22.13 -4.54 -4.83
C ALA A 187 20.80 -4.13 -4.17
N ILE A 188 20.78 -3.96 -2.85
CA ILE A 188 19.66 -3.36 -2.11
C ILE A 188 19.94 -1.87 -1.84
N ILE A 189 18.97 -1.01 -2.12
CA ILE A 189 19.04 0.44 -1.90
C ILE A 189 17.82 0.89 -1.08
N PHE A 190 18.07 1.70 -0.05
CA PHE A 190 17.05 2.29 0.80
C PHE A 190 16.70 3.69 0.31
N CYS A 191 15.60 3.77 -0.44
CA CYS A 191 15.12 4.99 -1.07
C CYS A 191 14.27 5.83 -0.08
N GLY A 192 13.85 7.02 -0.51
CA GLY A 192 12.96 7.90 0.30
C GLY A 192 11.55 7.32 0.52
N SER A 193 10.50 8.14 0.40
CA SER A 193 9.14 7.74 0.77
C SER A 193 8.53 6.62 -0.12
N GLY A 194 8.73 5.37 0.29
CA GLY A 194 8.09 4.18 -0.27
C GLY A 194 8.48 3.84 -1.72
N THR A 195 7.65 3.00 -2.36
CA THR A 195 7.88 2.46 -3.70
C THR A 195 8.01 3.54 -4.78
N THR A 196 7.34 4.69 -4.62
CA THR A 196 7.52 5.85 -5.51
C THR A 196 8.98 6.31 -5.56
N ALA A 197 9.68 6.31 -4.43
CA ALA A 197 11.10 6.63 -4.37
C ALA A 197 11.99 5.49 -4.89
N ALA A 198 11.56 4.23 -4.74
CA ALA A 198 12.28 3.06 -5.27
C ALA A 198 12.27 3.02 -6.80
N ILE A 199 11.11 3.20 -7.44
CA ILE A 199 10.97 3.29 -8.90
C ILE A 199 11.76 4.49 -9.43
N LYS A 200 11.70 5.64 -8.72
CA LYS A 200 12.48 6.82 -9.10
C LYS A 200 14.00 6.57 -9.01
N ARG A 201 14.48 5.95 -7.93
CA ARG A 201 15.90 5.58 -7.77
C ARG A 201 16.36 4.61 -8.84
N LEU A 202 15.53 3.64 -9.25
CA LEU A 202 15.85 2.75 -10.36
C LEU A 202 16.10 3.56 -11.66
N GLN A 203 15.23 4.50 -12.00
CA GLN A 203 15.43 5.37 -13.17
C GLN A 203 16.72 6.21 -13.08
N GLU A 204 17.10 6.65 -11.88
CA GLU A 204 18.32 7.41 -11.63
C GLU A 204 19.56 6.56 -11.90
N VAL A 205 19.64 5.37 -11.29
CA VAL A 205 20.80 4.47 -11.48
C VAL A 205 20.86 3.82 -12.88
N MET A 206 19.73 3.74 -13.59
CA MET A 206 19.67 3.37 -15.01
C MET A 206 20.10 4.50 -15.96
N GLY A 207 20.19 5.76 -15.48
CA GLY A 207 20.51 6.93 -16.29
C GLY A 207 19.37 7.44 -17.18
N ILE A 208 18.10 7.14 -16.85
CA ILE A 208 16.90 7.57 -17.60
C ILE A 208 15.99 8.53 -16.83
N ALA A 209 16.36 8.85 -15.59
CA ALA A 209 15.78 9.97 -14.85
C ALA A 209 16.20 11.31 -15.47
N VAL A 210 15.23 12.22 -15.60
CA VAL A 210 15.47 13.60 -16.03
C VAL A 210 14.67 14.58 -15.15
N ASN A 211 15.09 15.84 -15.09
CA ASN A 211 14.26 16.91 -14.54
C ASN A 211 13.21 17.33 -15.58
N PRO A 212 11.92 17.54 -15.22
CA PRO A 212 10.87 17.89 -16.18
C PRO A 212 11.22 19.06 -17.11
N VAL A 213 11.91 20.10 -16.61
CA VAL A 213 12.30 21.29 -17.39
C VAL A 213 13.27 20.96 -18.54
N MET A 214 14.06 19.88 -18.41
CA MET A 214 15.00 19.43 -19.44
C MET A 214 14.46 18.27 -20.30
N ARG A 215 13.32 17.69 -19.96
CA ARG A 215 12.84 16.42 -20.56
C ARG A 215 12.66 16.51 -22.06
N GLU A 216 11.99 17.54 -22.55
CA GLU A 216 11.70 17.72 -23.98
C GLU A 216 12.99 17.90 -24.79
N ARG A 217 13.85 18.84 -24.37
CA ARG A 217 15.18 19.06 -24.98
C ARG A 217 16.07 17.81 -25.00
N MET A 218 16.00 16.95 -23.99
CA MET A 218 16.73 15.67 -23.99
C MET A 218 16.11 14.66 -24.96
N LEU A 219 14.78 14.59 -25.06
CA LEU A 219 14.09 13.75 -26.05
C LEU A 219 14.34 14.19 -27.50
N GLU A 220 14.51 15.49 -27.76
CA GLU A 220 14.90 16.04 -29.06
C GLU A 220 16.35 15.71 -29.46
N CYS A 221 17.26 15.57 -28.49
CA CYS A 221 18.69 15.33 -28.72
C CYS A 221 19.08 13.83 -28.72
N MET A 222 18.25 12.95 -28.18
CA MET A 222 18.46 11.50 -28.20
C MET A 222 17.92 10.85 -29.47
N LYS A 223 18.57 9.79 -29.92
CA LYS A 223 18.03 8.90 -30.96
C LYS A 223 17.00 7.94 -30.36
N LYS A 224 16.10 7.38 -31.18
CA LYS A 224 15.07 6.45 -30.71
C LYS A 224 15.69 5.17 -30.12
N GLU A 225 16.83 4.76 -30.64
CA GLU A 225 17.57 3.55 -30.26
C GLU A 225 18.20 3.67 -28.86
N GLU A 226 18.52 4.90 -28.42
CA GLU A 226 19.11 5.20 -27.12
C GLU A 226 18.06 5.20 -26.00
N ARG A 227 16.78 5.40 -26.35
CA ARG A 227 15.66 5.40 -25.41
C ARG A 227 15.22 3.97 -25.08
N TRP A 228 15.29 3.62 -23.80
CA TRP A 228 14.68 2.41 -23.25
C TRP A 228 13.18 2.33 -23.58
N VAL A 229 12.67 1.11 -23.67
CA VAL A 229 11.24 0.79 -23.79
C VAL A 229 10.79 0.21 -22.44
N VAL A 230 9.70 0.73 -21.88
CA VAL A 230 9.14 0.25 -20.60
C VAL A 230 7.70 -0.19 -20.82
N PHE A 231 7.46 -1.49 -20.70
CA PHE A 231 6.13 -2.09 -20.72
C PHE A 231 5.53 -2.04 -19.32
N ILE A 232 4.29 -1.57 -19.18
CA ILE A 232 3.58 -1.49 -17.90
C ILE A 232 2.19 -2.14 -17.99
N GLY A 233 1.63 -2.54 -16.85
CA GLY A 233 0.34 -3.22 -16.79
C GLY A 233 -0.88 -2.29 -16.88
N PRO A 234 -2.09 -2.87 -16.97
CA PRO A 234 -3.34 -2.13 -17.01
C PRO A 234 -3.82 -1.65 -15.63
N TYR A 235 -3.30 -2.22 -14.54
CA TYR A 235 -3.71 -1.95 -13.16
C TYR A 235 -2.61 -1.35 -12.27
N GLU A 236 -1.68 -0.62 -12.87
CA GLU A 236 -0.60 0.04 -12.14
C GLU A 236 -1.07 1.15 -11.22
N HIS A 237 -0.48 1.18 -10.03
CA HIS A 237 -0.53 2.34 -9.14
C HIS A 237 0.17 3.54 -9.80
N HIS A 238 -0.30 4.77 -9.54
CA HIS A 238 0.24 6.01 -10.14
C HIS A 238 1.78 6.12 -10.08
N SER A 239 2.43 5.59 -9.02
CA SER A 239 3.89 5.52 -8.89
C SER A 239 4.56 4.74 -10.02
N ASN A 240 3.92 3.68 -10.52
CA ASN A 240 4.44 2.78 -11.56
C ASN A 240 3.88 3.07 -12.97
N ILE A 241 3.32 4.27 -13.18
CA ILE A 241 2.90 4.75 -14.51
C ILE A 241 3.33 6.20 -14.76
N LEU A 242 3.01 7.12 -13.84
CA LEU A 242 3.39 8.53 -14.00
C LEU A 242 4.91 8.72 -13.95
N SER A 243 5.60 7.93 -13.12
CA SER A 243 7.07 7.98 -13.02
C SER A 243 7.74 7.59 -14.32
N TRP A 244 7.28 6.51 -14.98
CA TRP A 244 7.84 6.08 -16.27
C TRP A 244 7.48 7.05 -17.41
N ARG A 245 6.22 7.52 -17.47
CA ARG A 245 5.78 8.54 -18.45
C ARG A 245 6.62 9.82 -18.38
N GLN A 246 7.07 10.23 -17.19
CA GLN A 246 7.91 11.41 -16.96
C GLN A 246 9.44 11.13 -17.02
N SER A 247 9.85 9.91 -17.32
CA SER A 247 11.25 9.56 -17.60
C SER A 247 11.64 9.86 -19.07
N LEU A 248 12.86 9.49 -19.46
CA LEU A 248 13.34 9.52 -20.84
C LEU A 248 12.89 8.32 -21.70
N ALA A 249 12.31 7.28 -21.08
CA ALA A 249 11.86 6.06 -21.76
C ALA A 249 10.69 6.30 -22.75
N GLU A 250 10.44 5.32 -23.60
CA GLU A 250 9.19 5.14 -24.35
C GLU A 250 8.33 4.16 -23.55
N VAL A 251 7.13 4.56 -23.13
CA VAL A 251 6.23 3.74 -22.32
C VAL A 251 5.20 3.07 -23.22
N VAL A 252 4.98 1.78 -23.00
CA VAL A 252 3.98 0.96 -23.71
C VAL A 252 3.06 0.36 -22.66
N GLU A 253 1.76 0.56 -22.81
CA GLU A 253 0.76 0.25 -21.78
C GLU A 253 -0.05 -0.97 -22.22
N ILE A 254 0.13 -2.10 -21.53
CA ILE A 254 -0.52 -3.36 -21.86
C ILE A 254 -1.95 -3.35 -21.32
N GLY A 255 -2.91 -3.68 -22.20
CA GLY A 255 -4.33 -3.66 -21.87
C GLY A 255 -4.81 -4.81 -20.98
N LEU A 256 -6.11 -4.79 -20.71
CA LEU A 256 -6.82 -5.92 -20.12
C LEU A 256 -7.29 -6.89 -21.22
N ASN A 257 -7.33 -8.19 -20.91
CA ASN A 257 -8.09 -9.17 -21.68
C ASN A 257 -9.57 -9.20 -21.23
N ASP A 258 -10.40 -10.02 -21.88
CA ASP A 258 -11.84 -10.16 -21.59
C ASP A 258 -12.15 -10.63 -20.14
N ASP A 259 -11.22 -11.33 -19.49
CA ASP A 259 -11.32 -11.73 -18.07
C ASP A 259 -10.95 -10.59 -17.09
N GLY A 260 -10.51 -9.43 -17.58
CA GLY A 260 -10.03 -8.34 -16.73
C GLY A 260 -8.67 -8.61 -16.07
N LEU A 261 -7.84 -9.43 -16.72
CA LEU A 261 -6.44 -9.72 -16.39
C LEU A 261 -5.52 -9.06 -17.42
N ILE A 262 -4.20 -9.13 -17.25
CA ILE A 262 -3.24 -8.57 -18.23
C ILE A 262 -3.35 -9.33 -19.56
N ASP A 263 -3.45 -8.62 -20.69
CA ASP A 263 -3.33 -9.25 -22.01
C ASP A 263 -1.87 -9.68 -22.28
N ILE A 264 -1.59 -10.95 -21.98
CA ILE A 264 -0.30 -11.59 -22.21
C ILE A 264 0.04 -11.67 -23.71
N GLU A 265 -0.96 -11.79 -24.58
CA GLU A 265 -0.72 -11.82 -26.02
C GLU A 265 -0.39 -10.42 -26.56
N ALA A 266 -1.00 -9.35 -26.02
CA ALA A 266 -0.58 -7.98 -26.34
C ALA A 266 0.87 -7.73 -25.91
N LEU A 267 1.24 -8.15 -24.69
CA LEU A 267 2.62 -8.04 -24.24
C LEU A 267 3.58 -8.81 -25.17
N GLU A 268 3.23 -10.03 -25.57
CA GLU A 268 4.07 -10.80 -26.51
C GLU A 268 4.13 -10.16 -27.92
N ARG A 269 3.01 -9.64 -28.44
CA ARG A 269 2.97 -8.89 -29.71
C ARG A 269 3.89 -7.66 -29.67
N GLU A 270 3.82 -6.88 -28.59
CA GLU A 270 4.65 -5.68 -28.42
C GLU A 270 6.14 -6.03 -28.20
N LEU A 271 6.47 -7.06 -27.40
CA LEU A 271 7.85 -7.54 -27.23
C LEU A 271 8.48 -8.08 -28.53
N LYS A 272 7.65 -8.53 -29.48
CA LYS A 272 8.07 -8.96 -30.83
C LYS A 272 8.10 -7.80 -31.85
N SER A 273 7.68 -6.60 -31.49
CA SER A 273 7.53 -5.48 -32.41
C SER A 273 8.88 -4.99 -32.98
N PRO A 274 9.05 -4.92 -34.31
CA PRO A 274 10.28 -4.39 -34.93
C PRO A 274 10.62 -2.94 -34.52
N GLN A 275 9.65 -2.17 -33.99
CA GLN A 275 9.87 -0.83 -33.43
C GLN A 275 10.80 -0.82 -32.19
N TYR A 276 10.92 -1.96 -31.51
CA TYR A 276 11.71 -2.12 -30.29
C TYR A 276 12.96 -3.00 -30.47
N ALA A 277 13.17 -3.53 -31.68
CA ALA A 277 14.40 -4.24 -32.01
C ALA A 277 15.66 -3.39 -31.75
N GLN A 278 16.71 -4.01 -31.21
CA GLN A 278 17.97 -3.38 -30.78
C GLN A 278 17.87 -2.37 -29.62
N ARG A 279 16.69 -2.12 -29.05
CA ARG A 279 16.51 -1.24 -27.89
C ARG A 279 16.55 -2.02 -26.59
N ARG A 280 16.93 -1.36 -25.49
CA ARG A 280 16.81 -1.96 -24.15
C ARG A 280 15.36 -1.94 -23.71
N MET A 281 14.86 -3.10 -23.30
CA MET A 281 13.48 -3.32 -22.92
C MET A 281 13.38 -3.69 -21.44
N LEU A 282 12.31 -3.26 -20.78
CA LEU A 282 12.03 -3.56 -19.37
C LEU A 282 10.51 -3.68 -19.18
N GLY A 283 10.05 -4.70 -18.47
CA GLY A 283 8.69 -4.79 -17.94
C GLY A 283 8.65 -4.27 -16.51
N SER A 284 7.67 -3.43 -16.18
CA SER A 284 7.48 -2.88 -14.83
C SER A 284 6.02 -3.05 -14.42
N PHE A 285 5.71 -4.16 -13.74
CA PHE A 285 4.33 -4.59 -13.48
C PHE A 285 3.98 -4.67 -12.00
N SER A 286 2.76 -4.32 -11.63
CA SER A 286 2.24 -4.55 -10.28
C SER A 286 2.10 -6.05 -10.00
N ALA A 287 2.77 -6.56 -8.96
CA ALA A 287 2.65 -7.95 -8.52
C ALA A 287 1.26 -8.26 -7.94
N CYS A 288 0.52 -7.23 -7.51
CA CYS A 288 -0.87 -7.30 -7.11
C CYS A 288 -1.56 -5.94 -7.32
N SER A 289 -2.82 -5.94 -7.78
CA SER A 289 -3.60 -4.70 -7.88
C SER A 289 -3.93 -4.14 -6.48
N ASN A 290 -3.60 -2.88 -6.22
CA ASN A 290 -3.97 -2.18 -4.98
C ASN A 290 -5.47 -1.79 -4.92
N ILE A 291 -6.23 -2.09 -5.98
CA ILE A 291 -7.68 -1.85 -6.10
C ILE A 291 -8.45 -3.15 -5.94
N THR A 292 -8.08 -4.19 -6.68
CA THR A 292 -8.86 -5.42 -6.82
C THR A 292 -8.20 -6.62 -6.18
N GLY A 293 -7.01 -6.49 -5.60
CA GLY A 293 -6.29 -7.59 -4.95
C GLY A 293 -5.80 -8.69 -5.90
N ILE A 294 -6.14 -8.63 -7.20
CA ILE A 294 -5.75 -9.61 -8.21
C ILE A 294 -4.23 -9.77 -8.18
N ILE A 295 -3.77 -11.00 -7.97
CA ILE A 295 -2.35 -11.34 -7.97
C ILE A 295 -1.92 -11.63 -9.41
N THR A 296 -0.81 -11.02 -9.81
CA THR A 296 -0.20 -11.23 -11.12
C THR A 296 0.69 -12.47 -11.08
N ASP A 297 0.68 -13.32 -12.12
CA ASP A 297 1.76 -14.31 -12.29
C ASP A 297 3.04 -13.61 -12.77
N THR A 298 3.76 -13.03 -11.81
CA THR A 298 5.04 -12.36 -12.01
C THR A 298 6.10 -13.32 -12.58
N ARG A 299 5.99 -14.62 -12.33
CA ARG A 299 6.92 -15.64 -12.85
C ARG A 299 6.66 -15.94 -14.32
N LEU A 300 5.40 -15.91 -14.78
CA LEU A 300 5.05 -15.98 -16.19
C LEU A 300 5.53 -14.73 -16.93
N LEU A 301 5.26 -13.55 -16.39
CA LEU A 301 5.74 -12.29 -16.98
C LEU A 301 7.26 -12.24 -17.07
N ALA A 302 7.97 -12.65 -16.01
CA ALA A 302 9.43 -12.75 -16.04
C ALA A 302 9.94 -13.66 -17.17
N ARG A 303 9.39 -14.87 -17.29
CA ARG A 303 9.75 -15.81 -18.36
C ARG A 303 9.52 -15.22 -19.76
N LEU A 304 8.41 -14.51 -19.96
CA LEU A 304 8.07 -13.87 -21.24
C LEU A 304 9.00 -12.70 -21.57
N LEU A 305 9.27 -11.83 -20.59
CA LEU A 305 10.18 -10.68 -20.75
C LEU A 305 11.60 -11.17 -21.09
N HIS A 306 12.13 -12.13 -20.32
CA HIS A 306 13.46 -12.69 -20.55
C HIS A 306 13.59 -13.43 -21.89
N GLN A 307 12.54 -14.10 -22.36
CA GLN A 307 12.52 -14.72 -23.70
C GLN A 307 12.70 -13.70 -24.84
N HIS A 308 12.33 -12.44 -24.60
CA HIS A 308 12.50 -11.33 -25.54
C HIS A 308 13.66 -10.39 -25.18
N GLY A 309 14.51 -10.75 -24.21
CA GLY A 309 15.64 -9.93 -23.78
C GLY A 309 15.26 -8.64 -23.03
N ALA A 310 14.04 -8.57 -22.50
CA ALA A 310 13.59 -7.50 -21.62
C ALA A 310 13.83 -7.86 -20.15
N PHE A 311 14.22 -6.87 -19.34
CA PHE A 311 14.35 -7.04 -17.89
C PHE A 311 12.98 -7.17 -17.21
N ALA A 312 12.88 -7.95 -16.13
CA ALA A 312 11.63 -8.23 -15.41
C ALA A 312 11.58 -7.54 -14.04
N CYS A 313 10.78 -6.46 -13.92
CA CYS A 313 10.68 -5.68 -12.69
C CYS A 313 9.25 -5.57 -12.15
N PHE A 314 9.11 -5.54 -10.81
CA PHE A 314 7.80 -5.70 -10.16
C PHE A 314 7.57 -4.76 -8.96
N ASP A 315 6.39 -4.12 -8.93
CA ASP A 315 5.87 -3.39 -7.77
C ASP A 315 5.18 -4.37 -6.79
N PHE A 316 5.84 -4.63 -5.67
CA PHE A 316 5.34 -5.45 -4.56
C PHE A 316 4.72 -4.61 -3.43
N ALA A 317 4.38 -3.33 -3.64
CA ALA A 317 3.79 -2.50 -2.59
C ALA A 317 2.44 -3.03 -2.08
N ALA A 318 1.61 -3.65 -2.94
CA ALA A 318 0.32 -4.20 -2.54
C ALA A 318 0.44 -5.60 -1.90
N SER A 319 1.31 -6.47 -2.42
CA SER A 319 1.41 -7.89 -2.03
C SER A 319 2.54 -8.20 -1.07
N GLY A 320 3.59 -7.39 -1.01
CA GLY A 320 4.80 -7.62 -0.24
C GLY A 320 4.63 -7.86 1.27
N PRO A 321 3.61 -7.30 1.97
CA PRO A 321 3.33 -7.68 3.36
C PRO A 321 2.93 -9.15 3.53
N TYR A 322 2.43 -9.78 2.46
CA TYR A 322 1.67 -11.04 2.51
C TYR A 322 2.40 -12.20 1.81
N VAL A 323 2.92 -11.98 0.60
CA VAL A 323 3.49 -13.05 -0.26
C VAL A 323 5.00 -13.22 -0.12
N GLU A 324 5.56 -14.37 -0.49
CA GLU A 324 7.01 -14.57 -0.62
C GLU A 324 7.59 -13.64 -1.69
N ILE A 325 8.70 -12.97 -1.37
CA ILE A 325 9.50 -12.20 -2.33
C ILE A 325 10.82 -12.95 -2.47
N ASN A 326 11.14 -13.37 -3.70
CA ASN A 326 12.32 -14.18 -3.96
C ASN A 326 12.91 -13.79 -5.31
N MET A 327 14.02 -13.04 -5.29
CA MET A 327 14.61 -12.40 -6.46
C MET A 327 14.95 -13.40 -7.56
N LYS A 328 15.66 -14.49 -7.23
CA LYS A 328 16.23 -15.44 -8.21
C LYS A 328 16.95 -14.74 -9.38
N SER A 329 17.81 -13.77 -9.07
CA SER A 329 18.45 -12.92 -10.08
C SER A 329 19.18 -13.75 -11.16
N GLY A 330 18.84 -13.55 -12.43
CA GLY A 330 19.38 -14.30 -13.57
C GLY A 330 18.69 -15.64 -13.91
N ASP A 331 17.75 -16.14 -13.10
CA ASP A 331 16.91 -17.27 -13.50
C ASP A 331 15.87 -16.87 -14.56
N LYS A 332 15.40 -17.83 -15.36
CA LYS A 332 14.36 -17.58 -16.38
C LYS A 332 13.06 -17.02 -15.80
N ASP A 333 12.69 -17.42 -14.58
CA ASP A 333 11.55 -16.87 -13.83
C ASP A 333 11.97 -15.88 -12.72
N GLY A 334 13.21 -15.39 -12.77
CA GLY A 334 13.76 -14.41 -11.85
C GLY A 334 13.21 -13.00 -12.02
N TYR A 335 13.62 -12.11 -11.13
CA TYR A 335 13.32 -10.69 -11.16
C TYR A 335 14.63 -9.91 -11.27
N ASP A 336 14.65 -8.83 -12.06
CA ASP A 336 15.76 -7.88 -12.13
C ASP A 336 15.55 -6.67 -11.23
N ALA A 337 14.32 -6.35 -10.84
CA ALA A 337 14.07 -5.41 -9.74
C ALA A 337 12.76 -5.69 -9.00
N VAL A 338 12.79 -5.51 -7.69
CA VAL A 338 11.61 -5.51 -6.80
C VAL A 338 11.53 -4.17 -6.07
N TYR A 339 10.37 -3.54 -6.16
CA TYR A 339 10.07 -2.29 -5.44
C TYR A 339 9.14 -2.57 -4.25
N LEU A 340 9.40 -1.97 -3.10
CA LEU A 340 8.65 -2.25 -1.88
C LEU A 340 8.35 -1.01 -1.03
N SER A 341 7.19 -1.05 -0.38
CA SER A 341 6.72 -0.08 0.61
C SER A 341 6.51 -0.80 1.96
N PRO A 342 7.56 -0.96 2.79
CA PRO A 342 7.46 -1.64 4.08
C PRO A 342 6.48 -0.97 5.05
N HIS A 343 6.08 0.29 4.83
CA HIS A 343 5.04 0.97 5.61
C HIS A 343 3.65 0.31 5.50
N LYS A 344 3.43 -0.54 4.48
CA LYS A 344 2.20 -1.33 4.31
C LYS A 344 2.20 -2.65 5.07
N PHE A 345 3.34 -3.04 5.64
CA PHE A 345 3.44 -4.17 6.53
C PHE A 345 3.00 -3.74 7.93
N VAL A 346 2.52 -4.69 8.73
CA VAL A 346 2.29 -4.45 10.15
C VAL A 346 3.62 -4.16 10.86
N GLY A 347 3.65 -3.10 11.67
CA GLY A 347 4.86 -2.48 12.24
C GLY A 347 5.55 -1.44 11.33
N GLY A 348 5.11 -1.34 10.07
CA GLY A 348 5.75 -0.59 8.99
C GLY A 348 5.84 0.94 9.09
N PRO A 349 4.93 1.70 9.74
CA PRO A 349 4.97 3.16 9.67
C PRO A 349 6.33 3.76 10.09
N GLY A 350 6.92 4.58 9.21
CA GLY A 350 8.25 5.18 9.38
C GLY A 350 9.42 4.45 8.69
N THR A 351 9.21 3.32 8.00
CA THR A 351 10.23 2.65 7.17
C THR A 351 10.53 3.39 5.85
N PRO A 352 11.74 3.21 5.25
CA PRO A 352 12.08 3.77 3.94
C PRO A 352 11.41 2.97 2.81
N GLY A 353 11.44 3.47 1.58
CA GLY A 353 11.22 2.65 0.40
C GLY A 353 12.40 1.71 0.17
N VAL A 354 12.17 0.54 -0.41
CA VAL A 354 13.23 -0.43 -0.73
C VAL A 354 13.20 -0.75 -2.22
N LEU A 355 14.38 -0.70 -2.84
CA LEU A 355 14.69 -1.24 -4.15
C LEU A 355 15.69 -2.38 -3.96
N LEU A 356 15.33 -3.59 -4.40
CA LEU A 356 16.30 -4.66 -4.67
C LEU A 356 16.43 -4.78 -6.18
N MET A 357 17.66 -4.80 -6.72
CA MET A 357 17.88 -4.86 -8.17
C MET A 357 19.11 -5.69 -8.55
N ASN A 358 19.05 -6.37 -9.70
CA ASN A 358 20.19 -6.98 -10.35
C ASN A 358 21.20 -5.89 -10.74
N LYS A 359 22.50 -6.12 -10.47
CA LYS A 359 23.56 -5.13 -10.72
C LYS A 359 23.72 -4.74 -12.20
N SER A 360 23.23 -5.53 -13.16
CA SER A 360 23.27 -5.17 -14.59
C SER A 360 22.39 -3.97 -14.97
N LEU A 361 21.37 -3.65 -14.16
CA LEU A 361 20.58 -2.42 -14.29
C LEU A 361 21.35 -1.17 -13.84
N TYR A 362 22.45 -1.32 -13.08
CA TYR A 362 23.27 -0.19 -12.63
C TYR A 362 24.14 0.36 -13.77
N ARG A 363 23.88 1.60 -14.19
CA ARG A 363 24.56 2.25 -15.32
C ARG A 363 25.58 3.31 -14.92
N LEU A 364 25.70 3.64 -13.62
CA LEU A 364 26.56 4.72 -13.11
C LEU A 364 27.95 4.26 -12.61
N GLY A 365 28.36 3.02 -12.86
CA GLY A 365 29.61 2.45 -12.30
C GLY A 365 30.88 3.28 -12.55
N SER A 366 31.00 3.91 -13.73
CA SER A 366 32.11 4.79 -14.11
C SER A 366 31.74 6.29 -14.07
N LEU A 367 30.66 6.65 -13.37
CA LEU A 367 30.10 8.00 -13.26
C LEU A 367 29.84 8.35 -11.79
N PRO A 368 29.56 9.61 -11.43
CA PRO A 368 29.01 9.93 -10.11
C PRO A 368 27.71 9.14 -9.83
N PRO A 369 27.44 8.74 -8.58
CA PRO A 369 26.20 8.05 -8.20
C PRO A 369 24.96 8.94 -8.37
N SER A 370 23.76 8.37 -8.21
CA SER A 370 22.49 9.13 -8.37
C SER A 370 22.41 10.36 -7.47
N THR A 371 23.06 10.30 -6.29
CA THR A 371 23.05 11.32 -5.26
C THR A 371 24.47 11.47 -4.70
N CYS A 372 25.19 12.49 -5.13
CA CYS A 372 26.52 12.77 -4.58
C CYS A 372 26.43 13.36 -3.16
N GLY A 373 27.24 12.85 -2.23
CA GLY A 373 27.31 13.38 -0.87
C GLY A 373 28.38 12.70 0.00
N GLY A 374 28.47 13.10 1.26
CA GLY A 374 29.23 12.35 2.27
C GLY A 374 28.76 10.88 2.34
N GLY A 375 29.66 9.97 2.73
CA GLY A 375 29.38 8.53 2.73
C GLY A 375 29.51 7.84 1.37
N THR A 376 29.42 8.56 0.23
CA THR A 376 29.51 7.95 -1.12
C THR A 376 30.94 7.85 -1.69
N VAL A 377 31.92 8.45 -0.99
CA VAL A 377 33.29 8.70 -1.49
C VAL A 377 34.36 8.14 -0.57
N ALA A 378 35.38 7.53 -1.17
CA ALA A 378 36.63 7.16 -0.53
C ALA A 378 37.62 8.35 -0.47
N TYR A 379 37.57 9.26 -1.47
CA TYR A 379 38.45 10.43 -1.54
C TYR A 379 37.85 11.57 -2.36
N VAL A 380 38.10 12.81 -1.93
CA VAL A 380 37.77 14.06 -2.64
C VAL A 380 38.95 15.02 -2.50
N ASN A 381 39.33 15.73 -3.57
CA ASN A 381 40.36 16.77 -3.52
C ASN A 381 39.80 18.18 -3.77
N GLY A 382 40.55 19.21 -3.33
CA GLY A 382 40.16 20.62 -3.47
C GLY A 382 40.56 21.26 -4.82
N PHE A 383 40.85 20.48 -5.86
CA PHE A 383 41.46 20.97 -7.10
C PHE A 383 40.68 20.61 -8.37
N LYS A 384 40.27 19.34 -8.55
CA LYS A 384 39.65 18.84 -9.78
C LYS A 384 38.66 17.72 -9.49
N GLU A 385 37.41 17.94 -9.88
CA GLU A 385 36.30 16.97 -9.76
C GLU A 385 36.67 15.55 -10.23
N LYS A 386 37.34 15.44 -11.38
CA LYS A 386 37.76 14.16 -12.00
C LYS A 386 38.75 13.31 -11.19
N ASP A 387 39.27 13.83 -10.08
CA ASP A 387 40.18 13.13 -9.17
C ASP A 387 39.42 12.59 -7.92
N THR A 388 38.08 12.72 -7.90
CA THR A 388 37.19 12.17 -6.85
C THR A 388 37.05 10.67 -7.01
N LEU A 389 37.16 9.93 -5.90
CA LEU A 389 37.01 8.48 -5.86
C LEU A 389 35.73 8.11 -5.10
N TYR A 390 34.74 7.60 -5.84
CA TYR A 390 33.50 7.03 -5.30
C TYR A 390 33.71 5.56 -4.91
N TYR A 391 32.91 5.03 -3.98
CA TYR A 391 32.97 3.60 -3.63
C TYR A 391 32.49 2.69 -4.77
N ASP A 392 33.15 1.55 -4.97
CA ASP A 392 32.75 0.55 -5.98
C ASP A 392 31.54 -0.29 -5.54
N ASN A 393 31.29 -0.40 -4.23
CA ASN A 393 30.09 -1.06 -3.73
C ASN A 393 28.85 -0.17 -3.97
N ILE A 394 27.97 -0.60 -4.88
CA ILE A 394 26.72 0.08 -5.26
C ILE A 394 25.84 0.39 -4.04
N GLU A 395 25.81 -0.49 -3.03
CA GLU A 395 24.96 -0.30 -1.84
C GLU A 395 25.47 0.86 -0.96
N GLU A 396 26.78 1.02 -0.81
CA GLU A 396 27.41 2.14 -0.09
C GLU A 396 27.36 3.44 -0.92
N ARG A 397 27.65 3.33 -2.22
CA ARG A 397 27.75 4.45 -3.17
C ARG A 397 26.41 5.20 -3.37
N GLU A 398 25.29 4.53 -3.14
CA GLU A 398 23.93 5.07 -3.33
C GLU A 398 23.21 5.44 -1.99
N ASP A 399 23.81 5.16 -0.84
CA ASP A 399 23.29 5.41 0.52
C ASP A 399 23.74 6.80 1.07
N ALA A 400 23.63 7.81 0.21
CA ALA A 400 24.30 9.11 0.37
C ALA A 400 23.84 9.93 1.60
N GLY A 401 24.82 10.57 2.27
CA GLY A 401 24.61 11.51 3.36
C GLY A 401 24.69 10.84 4.74
N THR A 402 23.75 11.20 5.64
CA THR A 402 23.45 10.39 6.82
C THR A 402 22.32 9.44 6.42
N PRO A 403 22.54 8.12 6.41
CA PRO A 403 21.56 7.18 5.87
C PRO A 403 20.36 7.00 6.81
N GLN A 404 19.34 6.28 6.32
CA GLN A 404 18.05 6.09 7.00
C GLN A 404 18.13 5.02 8.11
N ILE A 405 19.10 5.13 9.00
CA ILE A 405 19.55 4.13 9.99
C ILE A 405 18.38 3.49 10.77
N ILE A 406 17.60 4.31 11.50
CA ILE A 406 16.52 3.81 12.38
C ILE A 406 15.41 3.19 11.53
N GLN A 407 15.18 3.75 10.35
CA GLN A 407 14.16 3.30 9.41
C GLN A 407 14.56 1.96 8.74
N LYS A 408 15.86 1.72 8.47
CA LYS A 408 16.40 0.41 8.04
C LYS A 408 16.20 -0.64 9.13
N ILE A 409 16.57 -0.33 10.37
CA ILE A 409 16.40 -1.24 11.52
C ILE A 409 14.92 -1.57 11.73
N ARG A 410 14.02 -0.57 11.66
CA ARG A 410 12.56 -0.78 11.67
C ARG A 410 12.11 -1.71 10.55
N ALA A 411 12.58 -1.51 9.32
CA ALA A 411 12.21 -2.37 8.20
C ALA A 411 12.65 -3.82 8.42
N ALA A 412 13.83 -4.06 9.00
CA ALA A 412 14.27 -5.43 9.30
C ALA A 412 13.44 -6.08 10.41
N LEU A 413 13.04 -5.35 11.45
CA LEU A 413 12.10 -5.84 12.47
C LEU A 413 10.72 -6.19 11.88
N VAL A 414 10.25 -5.38 10.93
CA VAL A 414 8.99 -5.60 10.20
C VAL A 414 9.04 -6.85 9.31
N PHE A 415 10.14 -7.05 8.58
CA PHE A 415 10.39 -8.32 7.88
C PHE A 415 10.48 -9.50 8.85
N TYR A 416 11.11 -9.34 10.03
CA TYR A 416 11.23 -10.39 11.03
C TYR A 416 9.86 -10.83 11.58
N VAL A 417 8.94 -9.89 11.82
CA VAL A 417 7.55 -10.20 12.21
C VAL A 417 6.85 -11.05 11.15
N LYS A 418 7.03 -10.72 9.86
CA LYS A 418 6.47 -11.50 8.75
C LYS A 418 7.05 -12.93 8.68
N GLU A 419 8.37 -13.08 8.78
CA GLU A 419 9.04 -14.38 8.82
C GLU A 419 8.60 -15.23 10.02
N TYR A 420 8.35 -14.61 11.18
CA TYR A 420 7.88 -15.29 12.40
C TYR A 420 6.45 -15.85 12.26
N VAL A 421 5.55 -15.13 11.58
CA VAL A 421 4.20 -15.64 11.25
C VAL A 421 4.28 -16.70 10.15
N GLY A 422 5.10 -16.46 9.12
CA GLY A 422 5.34 -17.40 8.03
C GLY A 422 4.28 -17.39 6.93
N TYR A 423 4.74 -17.62 5.71
CA TYR A 423 4.00 -17.45 4.47
C TYR A 423 2.73 -18.31 4.35
N GLU A 424 2.80 -19.59 4.74
CA GLU A 424 1.68 -20.54 4.66
C GLU A 424 0.50 -20.10 5.55
N LEU A 425 0.79 -19.63 6.76
CA LEU A 425 -0.23 -19.17 7.71
C LEU A 425 -0.92 -17.90 7.23
N ILE A 426 -0.16 -16.99 6.61
CA ILE A 426 -0.70 -15.80 5.96
C ILE A 426 -1.62 -16.21 4.80
N ASP A 427 -1.17 -17.06 3.87
CA ASP A 427 -1.95 -17.45 2.69
C ASP A 427 -3.26 -18.16 3.06
N ILE A 428 -3.26 -19.01 4.11
CA ILE A 428 -4.46 -19.65 4.66
C ILE A 428 -5.46 -18.61 5.19
N HIS A 429 -5.02 -17.65 6.00
CA HIS A 429 -5.90 -16.64 6.59
C HIS A 429 -6.42 -15.64 5.55
N GLU A 430 -5.56 -15.15 4.66
CA GLU A 430 -5.93 -14.23 3.57
C GLU A 430 -6.96 -14.90 2.63
N SER A 431 -6.75 -16.18 2.28
CA SER A 431 -7.66 -16.98 1.45
C SER A 431 -9.02 -17.19 2.15
N PHE A 432 -9.02 -17.57 3.43
CA PHE A 432 -10.25 -17.71 4.22
C PHE A 432 -11.09 -16.43 4.21
N TYR A 433 -10.46 -15.26 4.41
CA TYR A 433 -11.17 -13.98 4.43
C TYR A 433 -11.72 -13.59 3.06
N ILE A 434 -10.94 -13.72 1.97
CA ILE A 434 -11.41 -13.31 0.64
C ILE A 434 -12.46 -14.27 0.06
N GLU A 435 -12.31 -15.58 0.24
CA GLU A 435 -13.33 -16.55 -0.20
C GLU A 435 -14.65 -16.34 0.54
N THR A 436 -14.59 -16.17 1.87
CA THR A 436 -15.79 -15.97 2.69
C THR A 436 -16.48 -14.64 2.34
N ALA A 437 -15.71 -13.58 2.10
CA ALA A 437 -16.26 -12.29 1.71
C ALA A 437 -16.88 -12.31 0.31
N LEU A 438 -16.24 -12.94 -0.68
CA LEU A 438 -16.82 -13.12 -2.02
C LEU A 438 -18.10 -13.96 -1.96
N ARG A 439 -18.09 -15.07 -1.20
CA ARG A 439 -19.26 -15.96 -1.01
C ARG A 439 -20.48 -15.22 -0.43
N ARG A 440 -20.27 -14.21 0.44
CA ARG A 440 -21.34 -13.39 1.02
C ARG A 440 -21.77 -12.20 0.14
N LEU A 441 -20.83 -11.53 -0.53
CA LEU A 441 -21.14 -10.31 -1.29
C LEU A 441 -21.64 -10.57 -2.71
N LEU A 442 -21.14 -11.60 -3.41
CA LEU A 442 -21.48 -11.85 -4.80
C LEU A 442 -22.97 -12.16 -5.08
N PRO A 443 -23.74 -12.77 -4.15
CA PRO A 443 -25.19 -12.93 -4.32
C PRO A 443 -26.01 -11.67 -3.99
N ASN A 444 -25.45 -10.67 -3.30
CA ASN A 444 -26.21 -9.51 -2.83
C ASN A 444 -26.48 -8.55 -4.02
N PRO A 445 -27.74 -8.31 -4.45
CA PRO A 445 -28.03 -7.57 -5.69
C PRO A 445 -27.60 -6.10 -5.67
N ASN A 446 -27.12 -5.57 -4.54
CA ASN A 446 -26.80 -4.15 -4.33
C ASN A 446 -25.30 -3.82 -4.32
N ILE A 447 -24.34 -4.77 -4.39
CA ILE A 447 -22.94 -4.51 -4.00
C ILE A 447 -21.88 -4.85 -5.09
N ARG A 448 -21.90 -4.14 -6.24
CA ARG A 448 -20.90 -4.12 -7.37
C ARG A 448 -19.43 -4.37 -6.98
N VAL A 449 -19.01 -5.61 -6.67
CA VAL A 449 -17.60 -5.98 -6.42
C VAL A 449 -16.78 -5.76 -7.70
N LEU A 450 -15.59 -5.16 -7.58
CA LEU A 450 -14.74 -4.78 -8.71
C LEU A 450 -13.58 -5.77 -8.96
N GLY A 451 -13.17 -5.83 -10.23
CA GLY A 451 -12.17 -6.75 -10.77
C GLY A 451 -12.71 -8.16 -11.01
N ASN A 452 -11.84 -9.03 -11.54
CA ASN A 452 -12.11 -10.47 -11.63
C ASN A 452 -12.33 -11.06 -10.21
N THR A 453 -13.35 -11.90 -10.07
CA THR A 453 -13.78 -12.53 -8.80
C THR A 453 -13.58 -14.04 -8.77
N LYS A 454 -12.99 -14.61 -9.83
CA LYS A 454 -12.69 -16.04 -10.00
C LYS A 454 -11.20 -16.36 -9.86
N THR A 455 -10.32 -15.39 -10.13
CA THR A 455 -8.85 -15.53 -10.01
C THR A 455 -8.36 -15.40 -8.56
N LYS A 456 -7.14 -15.87 -8.27
CA LYS A 456 -6.53 -15.67 -6.94
C LYS A 456 -6.26 -14.18 -6.72
N ARG A 457 -6.78 -13.67 -5.60
CA ARG A 457 -6.67 -12.28 -5.18
C ARG A 457 -6.45 -12.21 -3.68
N LEU A 458 -5.68 -11.24 -3.22
CA LEU A 458 -5.62 -10.86 -1.81
C LEU A 458 -7.00 -10.34 -1.35
N PRO A 459 -7.29 -10.36 -0.04
CA PRO A 459 -8.49 -9.80 0.62
C PRO A 459 -8.70 -8.28 0.48
N ILE A 460 -8.23 -7.67 -0.61
CA ILE A 460 -8.49 -6.29 -1.02
C ILE A 460 -9.80 -6.26 -1.83
N LEU A 461 -10.82 -5.60 -1.27
CA LEU A 461 -12.16 -5.50 -1.84
C LEU A 461 -12.52 -4.05 -2.13
N SER A 462 -12.43 -3.69 -3.41
CA SER A 462 -13.11 -2.50 -3.95
C SER A 462 -14.52 -2.87 -4.41
N PHE A 463 -15.53 -2.09 -4.01
CA PHE A 463 -16.93 -2.32 -4.36
C PHE A 463 -17.74 -1.02 -4.52
N LEU A 464 -18.78 -1.09 -5.33
CA LEU A 464 -19.84 -0.09 -5.46
C LEU A 464 -21.07 -0.55 -4.66
N VAL A 465 -21.88 0.38 -4.15
CA VAL A 465 -23.18 0.09 -3.55
C VAL A 465 -24.27 0.78 -4.36
N TYR A 466 -25.35 0.07 -4.70
CA TYR A 466 -26.51 0.57 -5.43
C TYR A 466 -27.73 0.63 -4.49
N PRO A 467 -28.59 1.67 -4.57
CA PRO A 467 -29.81 1.74 -3.76
C PRO A 467 -30.71 0.51 -3.88
N GLY A 468 -31.35 0.12 -2.78
CA GLY A 468 -32.31 -0.98 -2.73
C GLY A 468 -33.60 -0.64 -3.48
N THR A 469 -34.21 -1.64 -4.11
CA THR A 469 -35.59 -1.54 -4.61
C THR A 469 -36.52 -2.27 -3.65
N HIS A 470 -37.00 -1.53 -2.64
CA HIS A 470 -37.85 -1.98 -1.53
C HIS A 470 -37.18 -3.02 -0.60
N ALA A 471 -36.55 -2.53 0.48
CA ALA A 471 -36.06 -3.38 1.56
C ALA A 471 -37.19 -3.74 2.53
N SER A 472 -37.36 -5.03 2.84
CA SER A 472 -38.30 -5.52 3.85
C SER A 472 -37.71 -5.40 5.27
N ARG A 473 -38.53 -5.66 6.30
CA ARG A 473 -38.04 -5.72 7.69
C ARG A 473 -37.11 -6.91 7.95
N ASP A 474 -37.23 -7.96 7.14
CA ASP A 474 -36.70 -9.29 7.40
C ASP A 474 -35.39 -9.56 6.63
N ASP A 475 -35.02 -8.66 5.71
CA ASP A 475 -33.82 -8.77 4.84
C ASP A 475 -32.48 -8.75 5.60
N ILE A 476 -32.49 -8.41 6.89
CA ILE A 476 -31.32 -8.53 7.78
C ILE A 476 -31.68 -9.29 9.06
N ASP A 477 -31.31 -10.56 9.10
CA ASP A 477 -31.10 -11.33 10.33
C ASP A 477 -29.63 -11.25 10.77
N PHE A 478 -29.38 -11.29 12.07
CA PHE A 478 -28.05 -11.08 12.68
C PHE A 478 -27.31 -12.36 13.06
N ASP A 479 -27.81 -13.53 12.65
CA ASP A 479 -27.06 -14.77 12.79
C ASP A 479 -25.90 -14.85 11.78
N TYR A 480 -24.81 -15.52 12.18
CA TYR A 480 -23.53 -15.51 11.48
C TYR A 480 -23.42 -16.57 10.36
N GLY A 481 -24.49 -17.29 10.08
CA GLY A 481 -24.55 -18.34 9.06
C GLY A 481 -24.49 -17.85 7.60
N PRO A 482 -24.35 -18.78 6.63
CA PRO A 482 -24.60 -18.53 5.22
C PRO A 482 -26.11 -18.32 4.97
N ARG A 483 -26.47 -17.42 4.05
CA ARG A 483 -27.88 -17.12 3.70
C ARG A 483 -28.26 -17.67 2.34
N GLU A 484 -29.41 -18.33 2.25
CA GLU A 484 -29.97 -18.83 0.99
C GLU A 484 -30.81 -17.77 0.24
N SER A 485 -31.34 -16.76 0.94
CA SER A 485 -32.33 -15.81 0.41
C SER A 485 -31.85 -14.89 -0.71
N PHE A 486 -30.53 -14.77 -0.94
CA PHE A 486 -29.96 -13.94 -2.00
C PHE A 486 -29.56 -14.71 -3.27
N LEU A 487 -29.68 -16.04 -3.31
CA LEU A 487 -29.11 -16.88 -4.37
C LEU A 487 -29.71 -16.67 -5.78
N ASN A 488 -30.83 -15.98 -5.91
CA ASN A 488 -31.57 -15.81 -7.17
C ASN A 488 -31.53 -14.37 -7.75
N GLY A 489 -30.74 -13.45 -7.17
CA GLY A 489 -30.73 -12.03 -7.55
C GLY A 489 -29.49 -11.59 -8.34
N GLY A 490 -29.65 -11.30 -9.64
CA GLY A 490 -28.62 -10.59 -10.41
C GLY A 490 -28.53 -9.11 -10.03
N TRP A 491 -27.31 -8.54 -10.05
CA TRP A 491 -27.05 -7.14 -9.65
C TRP A 491 -27.98 -6.12 -10.34
N ASN A 492 -28.54 -5.19 -9.56
CA ASN A 492 -29.58 -4.30 -10.04
C ASN A 492 -29.02 -3.13 -10.89
N LYS A 493 -29.07 -3.27 -12.23
CA LYS A 493 -28.62 -2.25 -13.19
C LYS A 493 -29.49 -0.97 -13.27
N LYS A 494 -30.57 -0.83 -12.49
CA LYS A 494 -31.57 0.26 -12.67
C LYS A 494 -31.27 1.58 -11.93
N GLY A 495 -30.12 1.72 -11.27
CA GLY A 495 -29.76 2.94 -10.54
C GLY A 495 -28.28 3.31 -10.62
N GLN A 496 -27.94 4.55 -10.28
CA GLN A 496 -26.56 4.97 -10.06
C GLN A 496 -26.07 4.46 -8.70
N PRO A 497 -24.77 4.13 -8.55
CA PRO A 497 -24.22 3.74 -7.26
C PRO A 497 -24.12 4.94 -6.30
N LEU A 498 -24.24 4.66 -5.00
CA LEU A 498 -23.83 5.55 -3.93
C LEU A 498 -22.35 5.90 -4.07
N ASN A 499 -22.00 7.16 -3.78
CA ASN A 499 -20.64 7.65 -3.88
C ASN A 499 -19.70 6.86 -2.93
N GLY A 500 -18.56 6.38 -3.43
CA GLY A 500 -17.62 5.57 -2.65
C GLY A 500 -17.06 6.24 -1.38
N ARG A 501 -17.04 7.57 -1.30
CA ARG A 501 -16.71 8.31 -0.07
C ARG A 501 -17.88 8.41 0.90
N PHE A 502 -19.12 8.46 0.41
CA PHE A 502 -20.31 8.40 1.26
C PHE A 502 -20.41 7.05 1.98
N VAL A 503 -20.24 5.95 1.25
CA VAL A 503 -20.24 4.59 1.81
C VAL A 503 -19.10 4.41 2.82
N ALA A 504 -17.89 4.91 2.53
CA ALA A 504 -16.79 4.94 3.51
C ALA A 504 -17.10 5.81 4.74
N LYS A 505 -17.79 6.96 4.57
CA LYS A 505 -18.22 7.82 5.69
C LYS A 505 -19.29 7.16 6.56
N LEU A 506 -20.22 6.40 5.97
CA LEU A 506 -21.19 5.59 6.72
C LEU A 506 -20.51 4.44 7.49
N LEU A 507 -19.54 3.74 6.89
CA LEU A 507 -18.74 2.74 7.60
C LEU A 507 -18.04 3.33 8.83
N ASN A 508 -17.44 4.52 8.69
CA ASN A 508 -16.83 5.23 9.81
C ASN A 508 -17.86 5.65 10.88
N ASP A 509 -18.93 6.35 10.48
CA ASP A 509 -19.82 7.01 11.42
C ASP A 509 -20.77 6.02 12.11
N LEU A 510 -21.35 5.06 11.38
CA LEU A 510 -22.29 4.10 11.97
C LEU A 510 -21.59 2.99 12.75
N PHE A 511 -20.36 2.62 12.37
CA PHE A 511 -19.71 1.38 12.81
C PHE A 511 -18.27 1.52 13.30
N GLY A 512 -17.62 2.67 13.12
CA GLY A 512 -16.20 2.85 13.46
C GLY A 512 -15.22 2.25 12.45
N ILE A 513 -15.71 1.73 11.31
CA ILE A 513 -14.95 0.98 10.33
C ILE A 513 -14.16 1.95 9.43
N GLN A 514 -12.84 1.83 9.45
CA GLN A 514 -11.92 2.67 8.70
C GLN A 514 -11.70 2.10 7.29
N ALA A 515 -12.44 2.65 6.33
CA ALA A 515 -12.42 2.26 4.91
C ALA A 515 -11.98 3.42 3.99
N CYS A 516 -11.46 3.09 2.81
CA CYS A 516 -11.04 4.09 1.82
C CYS A 516 -12.16 4.40 0.81
N GLY A 517 -12.25 5.64 0.31
CA GLY A 517 -13.26 6.05 -0.66
C GLY A 517 -12.70 6.88 -1.82
N GLY A 518 -12.95 6.45 -3.06
CA GLY A 518 -12.49 7.11 -4.29
C GLY A 518 -11.44 6.31 -5.07
N TRP A 519 -10.78 6.96 -6.04
CA TRP A 519 -9.93 6.31 -7.05
C TRP A 519 -8.57 5.73 -6.62
N ALA A 520 -8.23 5.76 -5.33
CA ALA A 520 -7.14 4.99 -4.70
C ALA A 520 -5.79 4.91 -5.50
N CYS A 521 -5.45 6.01 -6.19
CA CYS A 521 -4.24 6.18 -7.01
C CYS A 521 -4.03 5.16 -8.15
N ALA A 522 -5.11 4.72 -8.81
CA ALA A 522 -5.05 3.89 -10.03
C ALA A 522 -6.08 4.37 -11.08
N GLY A 523 -5.97 5.64 -11.50
CA GLY A 523 -6.95 6.32 -12.36
C GLY A 523 -7.33 5.56 -13.64
N PRO A 524 -6.37 5.19 -14.52
CA PRO A 524 -6.67 4.47 -15.76
C PRO A 524 -7.41 3.14 -15.54
N TYR A 525 -6.99 2.33 -14.56
CA TYR A 525 -7.72 1.11 -14.18
C TYR A 525 -9.11 1.43 -13.62
N GLY A 526 -9.22 2.52 -12.87
CA GLY A 526 -10.50 3.07 -12.42
C GLY A 526 -11.43 3.52 -13.55
N HIS A 527 -10.91 3.86 -14.74
CA HIS A 527 -11.74 4.11 -15.92
C HIS A 527 -12.31 2.78 -16.45
N HIS A 528 -11.45 1.76 -16.64
CA HIS A 528 -11.89 0.43 -17.07
C HIS A 528 -12.89 -0.22 -16.10
N LEU A 529 -12.68 -0.10 -14.78
CA LEU A 529 -13.56 -0.67 -13.76
C LEU A 529 -14.92 0.03 -13.62
N LEU A 530 -15.05 1.25 -14.13
CA LEU A 530 -16.25 2.11 -14.01
C LEU A 530 -16.84 2.49 -15.38
N ASP A 531 -16.40 1.82 -16.46
CA ASP A 531 -16.93 2.00 -17.81
C ASP A 531 -16.80 3.46 -18.32
N VAL A 532 -15.69 4.15 -17.97
CA VAL A 532 -15.41 5.57 -18.31
C VAL A 532 -14.65 5.69 -19.63
N ASP A 533 -15.32 6.19 -20.66
CA ASP A 533 -14.70 6.52 -21.96
C ASP A 533 -13.88 7.83 -21.94
N GLU A 534 -13.22 8.14 -23.06
CA GLU A 534 -12.40 9.35 -23.22
C GLU A 534 -13.22 10.65 -23.06
N ASN A 535 -14.44 10.70 -23.59
CA ASN A 535 -15.30 11.89 -23.54
C ASN A 535 -15.75 12.18 -22.10
N LEU A 536 -16.15 11.15 -21.36
CA LEU A 536 -16.51 11.25 -19.94
C LEU A 536 -15.27 11.59 -19.08
N SER A 537 -14.12 11.01 -19.39
CA SER A 537 -12.83 11.35 -18.77
C SER A 537 -12.49 12.84 -18.95
N LEU A 538 -12.61 13.37 -20.17
CA LEU A 538 -12.38 14.79 -20.48
C LEU A 538 -13.45 15.70 -19.83
N GLY A 539 -14.72 15.28 -19.80
CA GLY A 539 -15.79 16.00 -19.10
C GLY A 539 -15.53 16.10 -17.58
N ILE A 540 -15.14 14.98 -16.95
CA ILE A 540 -14.71 14.94 -15.54
C ILE A 540 -13.52 15.89 -15.33
N ARG A 541 -12.51 15.87 -16.23
CA ARG A 541 -11.36 16.78 -16.17
C ARG A 541 -11.78 18.25 -16.20
N SER A 542 -12.57 18.68 -17.18
CA SER A 542 -12.97 20.09 -17.31
C SER A 542 -13.83 20.58 -16.13
N VAL A 543 -14.60 19.70 -15.49
CA VAL A 543 -15.32 20.00 -14.25
C VAL A 543 -14.36 20.14 -13.05
N ILE A 544 -13.31 19.31 -12.97
CA ILE A 544 -12.26 19.42 -11.94
C ILE A 544 -11.42 20.70 -12.13
N GLU A 545 -11.14 21.11 -13.36
CA GLU A 545 -10.42 22.36 -13.69
C GLU A 545 -11.19 23.60 -13.24
N LYS A 546 -12.53 23.54 -13.19
CA LYS A 546 -13.41 24.55 -12.56
C LYS A 546 -13.46 24.48 -11.03
N GLY A 547 -12.75 23.53 -10.41
CA GLY A 547 -12.65 23.36 -8.96
C GLY A 547 -13.52 22.26 -8.36
N TYR A 548 -14.48 21.69 -9.10
CA TYR A 548 -15.44 20.72 -8.58
C TYR A 548 -14.87 19.28 -8.51
N LYS A 549 -13.97 19.02 -7.55
CA LYS A 549 -13.30 17.72 -7.37
C LYS A 549 -14.26 16.57 -7.05
N GLY A 550 -15.48 16.86 -6.59
CA GLY A 550 -16.54 15.89 -6.30
C GLY A 550 -17.07 15.13 -7.51
N MET A 551 -16.81 15.58 -8.75
CA MET A 551 -17.10 14.79 -9.95
C MET A 551 -16.08 13.70 -10.26
N LYS A 552 -15.04 13.51 -9.42
CA LYS A 552 -14.25 12.27 -9.45
C LYS A 552 -15.12 11.11 -8.94
N PRO A 553 -15.44 10.10 -9.77
CA PRO A 553 -16.20 8.94 -9.31
C PRO A 553 -15.30 8.02 -8.48
N GLY A 554 -15.82 6.86 -8.09
CA GLY A 554 -15.05 5.86 -7.37
C GLY A 554 -15.90 4.94 -6.51
N TRP A 555 -15.19 4.01 -5.88
CA TRP A 555 -15.69 2.90 -5.07
C TRP A 555 -15.32 3.11 -3.59
N THR A 556 -15.86 2.25 -2.73
CA THR A 556 -15.28 2.02 -1.41
C THR A 556 -14.30 0.87 -1.49
N ARG A 557 -13.15 0.98 -0.83
CA ARG A 557 -12.18 -0.11 -0.68
C ARG A 557 -11.99 -0.44 0.79
N ILE A 558 -12.02 -1.73 1.09
CA ILE A 558 -11.50 -2.30 2.34
C ILE A 558 -10.44 -3.36 2.05
N SER A 559 -9.78 -3.80 3.11
CA SER A 559 -8.87 -4.93 3.14
C SER A 559 -8.93 -5.61 4.51
N PHE A 560 -9.01 -6.93 4.51
CA PHE A 560 -8.79 -7.75 5.71
C PHE A 560 -7.31 -8.14 5.75
N ALA A 561 -6.72 -8.20 6.94
CA ALA A 561 -5.37 -8.71 7.11
C ALA A 561 -5.43 -10.07 7.82
N TYR A 562 -4.47 -10.96 7.54
CA TYR A 562 -4.35 -12.29 8.14
C TYR A 562 -4.50 -12.30 9.67
N TYR A 563 -4.02 -11.25 10.34
CA TYR A 563 -4.08 -11.09 11.79
C TYR A 563 -5.37 -10.43 12.32
N MET A 564 -6.34 -10.09 11.47
CA MET A 564 -7.64 -9.56 11.90
C MET A 564 -8.39 -10.59 12.77
N PRO A 565 -9.09 -10.19 13.86
CA PRO A 565 -9.98 -11.07 14.60
C PRO A 565 -11.20 -11.50 13.77
N LYS A 566 -11.67 -12.73 13.94
CA LYS A 566 -12.82 -13.30 13.19
C LYS A 566 -14.10 -12.49 13.44
N GLU A 567 -14.23 -11.90 14.62
CA GLU A 567 -15.36 -11.07 15.06
C GLU A 567 -15.35 -9.68 14.41
N GLU A 568 -14.16 -9.13 14.13
CA GLU A 568 -14.02 -7.89 13.33
C GLU A 568 -14.38 -8.14 11.87
N PHE A 569 -13.84 -9.22 11.29
CA PHE A 569 -14.20 -9.63 9.93
C PHE A 569 -15.72 -9.79 9.78
N ALA A 570 -16.36 -10.56 10.66
CA ALA A 570 -17.80 -10.78 10.64
C ALA A 570 -18.61 -9.49 10.83
N PHE A 571 -18.16 -8.57 11.70
CA PHE A 571 -18.78 -7.26 11.89
C PHE A 571 -18.65 -6.37 10.65
N ILE A 572 -17.48 -6.33 10.01
CA ILE A 572 -17.26 -5.57 8.78
C ILE A 572 -18.14 -6.11 7.65
N MET A 573 -18.24 -7.44 7.48
CA MET A 573 -19.14 -8.05 6.50
C MET A 573 -20.60 -7.66 6.72
N ALA A 574 -21.09 -7.76 7.96
CA ALA A 574 -22.45 -7.36 8.32
C ALA A 574 -22.70 -5.84 8.10
N ALA A 575 -21.70 -4.99 8.32
CA ALA A 575 -21.79 -3.55 8.06
C ALA A 575 -21.83 -3.21 6.55
N ILE A 576 -21.13 -3.97 5.70
CA ILE A 576 -21.21 -3.83 4.23
C ILE A 576 -22.60 -4.25 3.74
N GLU A 577 -23.10 -5.41 4.19
CA GLU A 577 -24.44 -5.91 3.86
C GLU A 577 -25.53 -4.95 4.34
N PHE A 578 -25.37 -4.36 5.52
CA PHE A 578 -26.22 -3.29 6.03
C PHE A 578 -26.24 -2.07 5.11
N ILE A 579 -25.08 -1.57 4.67
CA ILE A 579 -25.02 -0.39 3.78
C ILE A 579 -25.54 -0.72 2.39
N GLY A 580 -25.36 -1.95 1.91
CA GLY A 580 -26.02 -2.47 0.70
C GLY A 580 -27.55 -2.40 0.78
N THR A 581 -28.11 -2.75 1.94
CA THR A 581 -29.56 -2.82 2.16
C THR A 581 -30.18 -1.46 2.48
N PHE A 582 -29.50 -0.61 3.26
CA PHE A 582 -30.08 0.60 3.86
C PHE A 582 -29.28 1.89 3.65
N GLY A 583 -28.08 1.83 3.06
CA GLY A 583 -27.16 2.98 2.98
C GLY A 583 -27.72 4.24 2.32
N TYR A 584 -28.59 4.07 1.32
CA TYR A 584 -29.24 5.19 0.62
C TYR A 584 -30.18 6.00 1.53
N ARG A 585 -30.80 5.37 2.55
CA ARG A 585 -31.71 6.04 3.48
C ARG A 585 -31.01 7.07 4.39
N PHE A 586 -29.68 6.97 4.51
CA PHE A 586 -28.88 7.93 5.27
C PHE A 586 -28.53 9.19 4.46
N LEU A 587 -28.81 9.25 3.15
CA LEU A 587 -28.50 10.41 2.31
C LEU A 587 -29.06 11.76 2.84
N PRO A 588 -30.31 11.86 3.36
CA PRO A 588 -30.82 13.11 3.95
C PRO A 588 -30.02 13.62 5.16
N LEU A 589 -29.26 12.75 5.82
CA LEU A 589 -28.45 13.10 7.00
C LEU A 589 -27.08 13.68 6.64
N TYR A 590 -26.73 13.84 5.36
CA TYR A 590 -25.41 14.33 4.94
C TYR A 590 -25.49 15.35 3.80
N ASN A 591 -24.60 16.34 3.88
CA ASN A 591 -24.37 17.32 2.81
C ASN A 591 -23.12 16.91 2.01
N PHE A 592 -23.23 16.88 0.70
CA PHE A 592 -22.10 16.69 -0.22
C PHE A 592 -21.49 18.02 -0.64
N GLN A 593 -20.15 18.09 -0.65
CA GLN A 593 -19.40 19.27 -1.10
C GLN A 593 -18.81 19.00 -2.49
N TRP A 594 -19.18 19.79 -3.48
CA TRP A 594 -18.75 19.56 -4.88
C TRP A 594 -17.28 19.94 -5.12
N GLU A 595 -16.74 20.84 -4.32
CA GLU A 595 -15.39 21.42 -4.43
C GLU A 595 -14.32 20.47 -3.89
N SER A 596 -14.63 19.74 -2.83
CA SER A 596 -13.76 18.75 -2.16
C SER A 596 -14.08 17.31 -2.57
N GLY A 597 -15.35 17.03 -2.85
CA GLY A 597 -15.92 15.69 -3.00
C GLY A 597 -16.19 15.00 -1.66
N ASP A 598 -16.33 15.74 -0.57
CA ASP A 598 -16.46 15.20 0.79
C ASP A 598 -17.91 15.22 1.30
N TRP A 599 -18.20 14.34 2.27
CA TRP A 599 -19.53 14.17 2.86
C TRP A 599 -19.51 14.56 4.34
N THR A 600 -20.36 15.52 4.71
CA THR A 600 -20.44 16.09 6.06
C THR A 600 -21.79 15.83 6.69
N PHE A 601 -21.82 15.45 7.97
CA PHE A 601 -23.07 15.12 8.66
C PHE A 601 -23.90 16.39 8.95
N ASN A 602 -25.20 16.32 8.63
CA ASN A 602 -26.14 17.42 8.81
C ASN A 602 -26.95 17.22 10.11
N GLN A 603 -26.40 17.75 11.21
CA GLN A 603 -27.03 17.66 12.54
C GLN A 603 -28.44 18.30 12.59
N ARG A 604 -28.77 19.25 11.71
CA ARG A 604 -30.10 19.85 11.63
C ARG A 604 -31.11 18.89 11.00
N ALA A 605 -30.75 18.25 9.88
CA ALA A 605 -31.58 17.23 9.24
C ALA A 605 -31.81 16.01 10.15
N PHE A 606 -30.77 15.59 10.90
CA PHE A 606 -30.90 14.52 11.89
C PHE A 606 -31.90 14.86 13.01
N LYS A 607 -31.80 16.06 13.61
CA LYS A 607 -32.75 16.50 14.64
C LYS A 607 -34.17 16.64 14.10
N TYR A 608 -34.33 17.07 12.84
CA TYR A 608 -35.63 17.13 12.18
C TYR A 608 -36.27 15.75 12.04
N HIS A 609 -35.57 14.77 11.44
CA HIS A 609 -36.12 13.42 11.25
C HIS A 609 -36.33 12.65 12.56
N LEU A 610 -35.53 12.92 13.60
CA LEU A 610 -35.76 12.35 14.94
C LEU A 610 -37.10 12.84 15.51
N MET A 611 -37.32 14.16 15.51
CA MET A 611 -38.57 14.79 15.98
C MET A 611 -39.79 14.41 15.11
N GLU A 612 -39.59 14.25 13.80
CA GLU A 612 -40.61 13.73 12.87
C GLU A 612 -41.02 12.28 13.20
N ALA A 613 -40.05 11.41 13.50
CA ALA A 613 -40.32 10.03 13.91
C ALA A 613 -41.02 9.96 15.27
N GLU A 614 -40.61 10.77 16.25
CA GLU A 614 -41.25 10.91 17.56
C GLU A 614 -42.73 11.36 17.41
N LEU A 615 -42.99 12.39 16.60
CA LEU A 615 -44.36 12.86 16.31
C LEU A 615 -45.20 11.83 15.53
N SER A 616 -44.58 11.06 14.63
CA SER A 616 -45.25 9.96 13.90
C SER A 616 -45.63 8.79 14.83
N LEU A 617 -44.80 8.49 15.83
CA LEU A 617 -45.12 7.50 16.87
C LEU A 617 -46.20 8.02 17.83
N ALA A 618 -46.09 9.26 18.29
CA ALA A 618 -47.07 9.88 19.18
C ALA A 618 -48.46 10.00 18.53
N SER A 619 -48.53 10.42 17.26
CA SER A 619 -49.79 10.52 16.52
C SER A 619 -50.45 9.16 16.27
N ARG A 620 -49.68 8.09 16.02
CA ARG A 620 -50.23 6.71 15.98
C ARG A 620 -50.86 6.30 17.32
N GLY A 621 -50.31 6.76 18.45
CA GLY A 621 -50.91 6.59 19.78
C GLY A 621 -52.21 7.36 20.02
N LEU A 622 -52.51 8.39 19.20
CA LEU A 622 -53.73 9.19 19.28
C LEU A 622 -54.88 8.65 18.39
N PHE A 623 -54.58 7.81 17.38
CA PHE A 623 -55.57 7.28 16.44
C PHE A 623 -55.98 5.82 16.69
N VAL A 624 -55.60 5.23 17.83
CA VAL A 624 -56.22 3.96 18.29
C VAL A 624 -57.59 4.27 18.88
N GLY A 625 -58.62 4.19 18.03
CA GLY A 625 -60.02 4.39 18.43
C GLY A 625 -60.61 3.18 19.15
N ASP A 626 -60.90 3.36 20.43
CA ASP A 626 -61.91 2.67 21.24
C ASP A 626 -62.06 1.13 21.08
N GLY A 627 -61.27 0.34 21.83
CA GLY A 627 -61.35 -1.13 21.75
C GLY A 627 -60.43 -1.97 22.65
N GLY A 628 -60.03 -1.48 23.83
CA GLY A 628 -59.02 -2.13 24.70
C GLY A 628 -57.57 -1.94 24.18
N ASP A 629 -56.52 -2.27 24.93
CA ASP A 629 -56.41 -2.77 26.31
C ASP A 629 -55.48 -1.85 27.14
N GLY A 630 -55.78 -1.64 28.41
CA GLY A 630 -55.04 -0.72 29.29
C GLY A 630 -53.56 -1.09 29.43
N ALA A 631 -53.25 -2.39 29.42
CA ALA A 631 -51.88 -2.91 29.49
C ALA A 631 -51.01 -2.49 28.30
N GLU A 632 -51.58 -2.12 27.14
CA GLU A 632 -50.80 -1.71 25.98
C GLU A 632 -50.36 -0.24 26.05
N ARG A 633 -51.16 0.65 26.68
CA ARG A 633 -50.73 2.03 26.95
C ARG A 633 -49.52 2.09 27.89
N ASP A 634 -49.50 1.29 28.95
CA ASP A 634 -48.35 1.21 29.86
C ASP A 634 -47.13 0.57 29.21
N ARG A 635 -47.33 -0.42 28.31
CA ARG A 635 -46.24 -0.94 27.46
C ARG A 635 -45.68 0.12 26.51
N LEU A 636 -46.52 0.97 25.94
CA LEU A 636 -46.12 2.00 24.97
C LEU A 636 -45.47 3.22 25.64
N SER A 637 -46.01 3.68 26.78
CA SER A 637 -45.34 4.65 27.66
C SER A 637 -43.99 4.11 28.10
N GLY A 638 -43.96 2.88 28.64
CA GLY A 638 -42.74 2.18 28.98
C GLY A 638 -41.82 1.86 27.80
N ALA A 639 -42.27 2.00 26.53
CA ALA A 639 -41.44 1.88 25.34
C ALA A 639 -40.84 3.23 24.94
N LEU A 640 -41.61 4.32 25.00
CA LEU A 640 -41.14 5.70 24.82
C LEU A 640 -40.08 6.05 25.87
N THR A 641 -40.36 5.82 27.15
CA THR A 641 -39.37 6.01 28.23
C THR A 641 -38.17 5.06 28.07
N ARG A 642 -38.30 3.91 27.39
CA ARG A 642 -37.16 3.04 27.01
C ARG A 642 -36.40 3.52 25.78
N ILE A 643 -37.00 4.32 24.89
CA ILE A 643 -36.32 4.95 23.75
C ILE A 643 -35.60 6.22 24.21
N GLU A 644 -36.24 7.07 25.01
CA GLU A 644 -35.59 8.17 25.73
C GLU A 644 -34.46 7.63 26.62
N SER A 645 -34.71 6.57 27.41
CA SER A 645 -33.64 5.92 28.18
C SER A 645 -32.60 5.24 27.30
N ALA A 646 -32.89 4.83 26.06
CA ALA A 646 -31.87 4.29 25.16
C ALA A 646 -30.99 5.39 24.55
N LEU A 647 -31.56 6.56 24.24
CA LEU A 647 -30.83 7.75 23.81
C LEU A 647 -29.99 8.33 24.97
N ILE A 648 -30.56 8.41 26.17
CA ILE A 648 -29.86 8.81 27.40
C ILE A 648 -28.81 7.75 27.80
N GLN A 649 -29.04 6.45 27.55
CA GLN A 649 -28.01 5.42 27.74
C GLN A 649 -26.94 5.40 26.63
N MET A 650 -27.21 5.91 25.42
CA MET A 650 -26.16 6.17 24.42
C MET A 650 -25.16 7.22 24.93
N ASP A 651 -25.65 8.26 25.63
CA ASP A 651 -24.79 9.30 26.23
C ASP A 651 -24.17 8.88 27.59
N LEU A 652 -24.89 8.11 28.43
CA LEU A 652 -24.48 7.87 29.82
C LEU A 652 -23.97 6.46 30.15
N ASN A 653 -24.31 5.42 29.38
CA ASN A 653 -24.15 4.02 29.82
C ASN A 653 -22.93 3.28 29.23
N LEU A 654 -21.90 4.02 28.82
CA LEU A 654 -20.56 3.49 28.51
C LEU A 654 -19.62 3.47 29.73
N GLY A 655 -20.12 3.80 30.92
CA GLY A 655 -19.29 4.03 32.11
C GLY A 655 -18.94 2.82 32.99
N ASN A 656 -19.61 1.65 32.87
CA ASN A 656 -19.52 0.65 33.96
C ASN A 656 -19.53 -0.86 33.60
N ASP A 657 -19.55 -1.27 32.33
CA ASP A 657 -19.58 -2.71 31.93
C ASP A 657 -18.17 -3.34 31.84
N MET A 658 -17.38 -3.30 32.93
CA MET A 658 -16.14 -4.08 33.05
C MET A 658 -16.39 -5.50 33.60
N LYS A 659 -16.91 -6.42 32.74
CA LYS A 659 -16.52 -7.85 32.71
C LYS A 659 -17.16 -8.65 31.55
N HIS A 660 -16.31 -9.36 30.81
CA HIS A 660 -16.58 -10.56 30.00
C HIS A 660 -17.68 -10.58 28.89
N GLY A 661 -18.30 -9.45 28.50
CA GLY A 661 -19.17 -9.35 27.30
C GLY A 661 -18.58 -8.56 26.10
N GLY A 662 -17.32 -8.11 26.21
CA GLY A 662 -16.96 -6.73 25.86
C GLY A 662 -16.98 -6.23 24.41
N LYS A 663 -16.89 -7.10 23.36
CA LYS A 663 -16.70 -6.63 21.96
C LYS A 663 -17.85 -7.01 21.03
N THR A 664 -18.17 -8.29 20.89
CA THR A 664 -19.27 -8.78 20.03
C THR A 664 -20.62 -8.13 20.40
N GLN A 665 -20.85 -7.84 21.68
CA GLN A 665 -22.04 -7.12 22.13
C GLN A 665 -22.05 -5.64 21.72
N LYS A 666 -20.90 -4.95 21.66
CA LYS A 666 -20.79 -3.58 21.12
C LYS A 666 -21.12 -3.57 19.62
N PHE A 667 -20.49 -4.46 18.86
CA PHE A 667 -20.71 -4.61 17.41
C PHE A 667 -22.17 -4.91 17.08
N ARG A 668 -22.83 -5.81 17.83
CA ARG A 668 -24.27 -6.06 17.70
C ARG A 668 -25.11 -4.83 18.03
N LYS A 669 -24.84 -4.13 19.15
CA LYS A 669 -25.52 -2.87 19.51
C LYS A 669 -25.39 -1.81 18.40
N TYR A 670 -24.23 -1.67 17.75
CA TYR A 670 -24.03 -0.74 16.63
C TYR A 670 -24.93 -1.09 15.43
N LEU A 671 -25.00 -2.38 15.04
CA LEU A 671 -25.86 -2.86 13.95
C LEU A 671 -27.36 -2.75 14.28
N GLU A 672 -27.79 -3.11 15.48
CA GLU A 672 -29.19 -2.96 15.93
C GLU A 672 -29.65 -1.49 15.90
N ASN A 673 -28.83 -0.58 16.42
CA ASN A 673 -29.13 0.85 16.44
C ASN A 673 -29.16 1.44 15.03
N ALA A 674 -28.23 1.04 14.16
CA ALA A 674 -28.25 1.42 12.75
C ALA A 674 -29.51 0.91 12.02
N LYS A 675 -29.95 -0.34 12.28
CA LYS A 675 -31.20 -0.90 11.69
C LYS A 675 -32.44 -0.16 12.19
N ARG A 676 -32.52 0.22 13.47
CA ARG A 676 -33.62 1.04 14.00
C ARG A 676 -33.69 2.40 13.32
N LEU A 677 -32.56 3.11 13.19
CA LEU A 677 -32.48 4.41 12.54
C LEU A 677 -32.77 4.34 11.03
N ALA A 678 -32.26 3.34 10.31
CA ALA A 678 -32.57 3.13 8.90
C ALA A 678 -34.06 2.91 8.63
N LEU A 679 -34.76 2.25 9.55
CA LEU A 679 -36.20 1.98 9.44
C LEU A 679 -37.08 3.18 9.84
N SER A 680 -36.53 4.21 10.50
CA SER A 680 -37.22 5.49 10.73
C SER A 680 -36.89 6.58 9.70
N LEU A 681 -35.89 6.37 8.84
CA LEU A 681 -35.54 7.29 7.75
C LEU A 681 -36.35 6.99 6.47
N PRO A 682 -36.56 8.00 5.59
CA PRO A 682 -37.27 7.83 4.33
C PRO A 682 -36.72 6.70 3.44
N ASP A 683 -37.62 6.00 2.75
CA ASP A 683 -37.26 4.93 1.80
C ASP A 683 -36.98 5.44 0.37
N GLU A 684 -37.16 6.74 0.11
CA GLU A 684 -36.80 7.37 -1.16
C GLU A 684 -35.49 8.15 -1.02
N PRO A 685 -34.49 7.96 -1.91
CA PRO A 685 -33.29 8.78 -1.91
C PRO A 685 -33.64 10.23 -2.30
N PRO A 686 -33.11 11.24 -1.59
CA PRO A 686 -33.42 12.65 -1.87
C PRO A 686 -32.93 13.06 -3.27
N ARG A 687 -33.70 13.92 -3.94
CA ARG A 687 -33.33 14.51 -5.24
C ARG A 687 -32.21 15.54 -5.08
N ASN A 688 -30.98 15.06 -4.95
CA ASN A 688 -29.79 15.92 -4.93
C ASN A 688 -29.64 16.67 -6.26
N THR A 689 -29.69 17.99 -6.21
CA THR A 689 -29.45 18.87 -7.36
C THR A 689 -27.96 18.95 -7.67
N VAL A 690 -27.56 18.50 -8.86
CA VAL A 690 -26.23 18.79 -9.42
C VAL A 690 -26.18 20.26 -9.84
N PRO A 691 -25.14 21.04 -9.48
CA PRO A 691 -24.96 22.42 -9.93
C PRO A 691 -25.07 22.56 -11.45
N GLU A 692 -25.84 23.56 -11.90
CA GLU A 692 -26.12 23.76 -13.33
C GLU A 692 -24.85 23.96 -14.17
N GLU A 693 -23.83 24.64 -13.61
CA GLU A 693 -22.53 24.79 -14.27
C GLU A 693 -21.87 23.43 -14.58
N ILE A 694 -21.99 22.45 -13.69
CA ILE A 694 -21.41 21.11 -13.91
C ILE A 694 -22.19 20.40 -15.03
N LEU A 695 -23.52 20.48 -15.01
CA LEU A 695 -24.38 19.91 -16.05
C LEU A 695 -24.14 20.57 -17.42
N LEU A 696 -23.88 21.88 -17.46
CA LEU A 696 -23.52 22.61 -18.67
C LEU A 696 -22.12 22.22 -19.16
N THR A 697 -21.14 22.13 -18.27
CA THR A 697 -19.75 21.74 -18.62
C THR A 697 -19.71 20.31 -19.19
N MET A 698 -20.46 19.37 -18.60
CA MET A 698 -20.61 18.00 -19.10
C MET A 698 -21.38 17.89 -20.44
N LYS A 699 -22.13 18.92 -20.84
CA LYS A 699 -22.80 19.00 -22.15
C LYS A 699 -21.92 19.62 -23.23
N LEU A 700 -20.94 20.45 -22.87
CA LEU A 700 -20.04 21.14 -23.80
C LEU A 700 -18.82 20.30 -24.22
N VAL A 701 -18.64 19.12 -23.63
CA VAL A 701 -17.61 18.12 -23.98
C VAL A 701 -18.24 16.92 -24.74
N LYS A 702 -19.49 17.07 -25.20
CA LYS A 702 -20.23 16.10 -26.03
C LYS A 702 -20.63 16.73 -27.36
#